data_AF-A0AAN7TV71-F1
#
_entry.id   AF-A0AAN7TV71-F1
#
_cell.length_a   1.000
_cell.length_b   1.000
_cell.length_c   1.000
_cell.angle_alpha   90.00
_cell.angle_beta   90.00
_cell.angle_gamma   90.00
#
_symmetry.space_group_name_H-M   'P 1'
#
loop_
_entity.id
_entity.type
_entity.pdbx_description
1 polymer ?
#
loop_
_entity_poly.entity_id
_entity_poly.type
_entity_poly.pdbx_seq_one_letter_code
_entity_poly.pdbx_strand_id
1 'polypeptide(L)'
;MKNIILIYMICAPISMIGSLFIIITWLLYAKLKNSGSNFIFFQAISDFFFTSKYIITIIFYYLNIPQFSDETSSTDINPYCFSLGLFSQFFGQATIMWSYTMTVKVFHSYFEMKKKNNNNNSSSSSNNNGSGGKQNSVDKTLKWYHLFVWGFCLINATIIGISKQYGPSSTGCWIVGANNPYRFFELIPLYFTITTSIIILILILVKMRRSKPSLLPTESMRYNQQAREFKIQLMKFVLIFIIFWLPATVLRTLEYFGIEETFFILLDAVSVSLQALANSLVWATSPQFLKLMKRKVMNNVRSGLSIYDYYKYPFPRPDSIDYKQSFTSKLAGDLNSTSLYDGISLHTSSDCRELSKPINYTLDDVKQLKYLIDNNFRINFFIDDLPIGELFKNNKLVEYKEDDNSLKTTSSDTDTDSDTDTEKDHIYLGHPIGFKYNSKYYIYNHLRIFINSSEVNTDSTSTSDKGFFTIQSVNVEPYSCDNCQIDSGIGVEISPELFESDRIKNNNNRLSVQYTYSIQSHETSNGKADQRWSIYYVDQFKLSNISIVMSFIIVLAVSACLAIILLKIFRKTNSKSYTQLSPDDGGWKSIYADVFRSPNNFMTFSIIIGFGVQIATSLFILMVFSVAGLTSIATPGGMALASILIFSFTGIFNGYSSMRTYIMLGGTRKLYNSVITTTLIPFTILLLMFIGYFQIWSNKFTYGATIGTVFFVLAMWLFVCVPFSLLSSYFVRTWPPAEYPVRTNPIPRFIPTAKWYQNQYLHMILGGAIPFVIIFTELSFFLSSWVLGEHYSYSISFALTFILMIVSIVETNIIFEYYQLSLENYNWWWRSLLGPMITGLYTFIYFIYFGITRIKTDGVGFYYFMFSLVFSILVSLFCSSIGFLGNLWFTKKIYSTLHFD
;
A
#
# COMPACT_ATOMS: atom_id res chain seq x y z
N MET A 1 34.25 -15.66 4.75
CA MET A 1 33.49 -14.74 3.88
C MET A 1 32.08 -15.23 3.48
N LYS A 2 31.94 -16.40 2.84
CA LYS A 2 30.68 -16.87 2.22
C LYS A 2 29.42 -16.81 3.12
N ASN A 3 29.53 -17.23 4.39
CA ASN A 3 28.39 -17.20 5.33
C ASN A 3 27.95 -15.77 5.69
N ILE A 4 28.90 -14.83 5.82
CA ILE A 4 28.64 -13.42 6.17
C ILE A 4 27.92 -12.72 5.01
N ILE A 5 28.31 -13.04 3.79
CA ILE A 5 27.71 -12.44 2.58
C ILE A 5 26.27 -12.88 2.39
N LEU A 6 25.96 -14.12 2.75
CA LEU A 6 24.58 -14.58 2.75
C LEU A 6 23.71 -13.83 3.77
N ILE A 7 24.26 -13.55 4.96
CA ILE A 7 23.57 -12.73 5.96
C ILE A 7 23.32 -11.33 5.39
N TYR A 8 24.34 -10.71 4.78
CA TYR A 8 24.19 -9.38 4.19
C TYR A 8 23.17 -9.34 3.05
N MET A 9 23.09 -10.39 2.22
CA MET A 9 22.09 -10.50 1.13
C MET A 9 20.64 -10.42 1.63
N ILE A 10 20.38 -10.90 2.85
CA ILE A 10 19.05 -10.88 3.45
C ILE A 10 18.85 -9.60 4.27
N CYS A 11 19.77 -9.31 5.19
CA CYS A 11 19.59 -8.26 6.18
C CYS A 11 19.76 -6.85 5.59
N ALA A 12 20.74 -6.62 4.71
CA ALA A 12 21.07 -5.28 4.23
C ALA A 12 19.94 -4.65 3.38
N PRO A 13 19.32 -5.35 2.40
CA PRO A 13 18.20 -4.78 1.65
C PRO A 13 17.01 -4.42 2.53
N ILE A 14 16.66 -5.31 3.48
CA ILE A 14 15.54 -5.10 4.40
C ILE A 14 15.79 -3.88 5.30
N SER A 15 17.01 -3.73 5.82
CA SER A 15 17.39 -2.54 6.61
C SER A 15 17.35 -1.25 5.78
N MET A 16 17.83 -1.27 4.54
CA MET A 16 17.76 -0.10 3.66
C MET A 16 16.31 0.32 3.37
N ILE A 17 15.41 -0.64 3.16
CA ILE A 17 13.97 -0.36 3.04
C ILE A 17 13.44 0.28 4.34
N GLY A 18 13.86 -0.23 5.50
CA GLY A 18 13.47 0.31 6.80
C GLY A 18 13.91 1.77 7.01
N SER A 19 15.15 2.12 6.69
CA SER A 19 15.64 3.51 6.80
C SER A 19 14.98 4.43 5.77
N LEU A 20 14.79 3.97 4.53
CA LEU A 20 14.02 4.71 3.53
C LEU A 20 12.60 4.99 4.00
N PHE A 21 11.91 4.01 4.60
CA PHE A 21 10.57 4.21 5.13
C PHE A 21 10.50 5.37 6.15
N ILE A 22 11.47 5.47 7.06
CA ILE A 22 11.55 6.60 8.02
C ILE A 22 11.78 7.92 7.28
N ILE A 23 12.77 7.97 6.38
CA ILE A 23 13.15 9.18 5.62
C ILE A 23 11.96 9.70 4.83
N ILE A 24 11.30 8.82 4.09
CA ILE A 24 10.17 9.14 3.21
C ILE A 24 8.99 9.62 4.05
N THR A 25 8.58 8.87 5.07
CA THR A 25 7.44 9.26 5.91
C THR A 25 7.70 10.59 6.64
N TRP A 26 8.93 10.86 7.07
CA TRP A 26 9.28 12.15 7.66
C TRP A 26 9.23 13.30 6.64
N LEU A 27 9.71 13.09 5.40
CA LEU A 27 9.68 14.09 4.35
C LEU A 27 8.26 14.46 3.92
N LEU A 28 7.39 13.45 3.80
CA LEU A 28 6.03 13.58 3.27
C LEU A 28 5.07 14.24 4.25
N TYR A 29 5.19 13.96 5.55
CA TYR A 29 4.22 14.44 6.53
C TYR A 29 4.76 15.62 7.33
N ALA A 30 4.33 16.84 6.98
CA ALA A 30 4.70 18.06 7.72
C ALA A 30 4.38 17.96 9.23
N LYS A 31 3.30 17.27 9.60
CA LYS A 31 2.92 17.01 11.01
C LYS A 31 3.91 16.11 11.78
N LEU A 32 4.77 15.37 11.06
CA LEU A 32 5.87 14.59 11.65
C LEU A 32 7.18 15.38 11.73
N LYS A 33 7.26 16.60 11.18
CA LYS A 33 8.48 17.44 11.21
C LYS A 33 8.56 18.25 12.51
N ASN A 34 8.71 17.56 13.63
CA ASN A 34 8.94 18.15 14.95
C ASN A 34 10.44 18.19 15.30
N SER A 35 10.85 19.09 16.19
CA SER A 35 12.26 19.25 16.61
C SER A 35 12.93 17.97 17.10
N GLY A 36 12.15 17.05 17.64
CA GLY A 36 12.61 15.75 18.15
C GLY A 36 12.73 14.65 17.10
N SER A 37 11.85 14.62 16.10
CA SER A 37 11.90 13.68 14.98
C SER A 37 13.05 13.97 14.00
N ASN A 38 13.58 15.19 14.01
CA ASN A 38 14.75 15.56 13.19
C ASN A 38 15.96 14.67 13.50
N PHE A 39 16.19 14.36 14.77
CA PHE A 39 17.28 13.46 15.19
C PHE A 39 17.09 12.03 14.64
N ILE A 40 15.86 11.53 14.68
CA ILE A 40 15.51 10.21 14.13
C ILE A 40 15.70 10.18 12.61
N PHE A 41 15.34 11.27 11.93
CA PHE A 41 15.55 11.42 10.49
C PHE A 41 17.04 11.37 10.11
N PHE A 42 17.90 12.13 10.80
CA PHE A 42 19.34 12.10 10.52
C PHE A 42 20.01 10.79 10.92
N GLN A 43 19.53 10.13 11.97
CA GLN A 43 19.91 8.75 12.28
C GLN A 43 19.53 7.80 11.14
N ALA A 44 18.33 7.92 10.57
CA ALA A 44 17.92 7.08 9.45
C ALA A 44 18.78 7.30 8.20
N ILE A 45 19.24 8.53 7.94
CA ILE A 45 20.20 8.82 6.87
C ILE A 45 21.54 8.14 7.13
N SER A 46 22.10 8.23 8.35
CA SER A 46 23.36 7.54 8.67
C SER A 46 23.21 6.03 8.56
N ASP A 47 22.10 5.47 9.04
CA ASP A 47 21.83 4.04 9.00
C ASP A 47 21.69 3.54 7.55
N PHE A 48 21.05 4.32 6.66
CA PHE A 48 20.92 4.00 5.23
C PHE A 48 22.29 3.87 4.56
N PHE A 49 23.13 4.91 4.69
CA PHE A 49 24.45 4.90 4.07
C PHE A 49 25.38 3.88 4.71
N PHE A 50 25.32 3.69 6.03
CA PHE A 50 26.10 2.66 6.70
C PHE A 50 25.71 1.25 6.21
N THR A 51 24.41 0.98 6.07
CA THR A 51 23.92 -0.30 5.55
C THR A 51 24.35 -0.55 4.09
N SER A 52 24.47 0.50 3.29
CA SER A 52 24.93 0.38 1.89
C SER A 52 26.33 -0.26 1.77
N LYS A 53 27.19 -0.14 2.80
CA LYS A 53 28.49 -0.83 2.86
C LYS A 53 28.35 -2.34 2.68
N TYR A 54 27.34 -2.94 3.31
CA TYR A 54 27.10 -4.37 3.24
C TYR A 54 26.71 -4.79 1.82
N ILE A 55 25.89 -3.97 1.14
CA ILE A 55 25.56 -4.18 -0.28
C ILE A 55 26.80 -4.03 -1.16
N ILE A 56 27.63 -3.03 -0.94
CA ILE A 56 28.88 -2.85 -1.69
C ILE A 56 29.83 -4.04 -1.46
N THR A 57 29.88 -4.57 -0.25
CA THR A 57 30.69 -5.77 0.09
C THR A 57 30.18 -7.01 -0.65
N ILE A 58 28.86 -7.19 -0.73
CA ILE A 58 28.23 -8.24 -1.56
C ILE A 58 28.66 -8.09 -3.02
N ILE A 59 28.57 -6.87 -3.56
CA ILE A 59 28.94 -6.57 -4.95
C ILE A 59 30.42 -6.92 -5.19
N PHE A 60 31.32 -6.47 -4.30
CA PHE A 60 32.76 -6.72 -4.41
C PHE A 60 33.11 -8.21 -4.36
N TYR A 61 32.44 -8.98 -3.49
CA TYR A 61 32.58 -10.43 -3.47
C TYR A 61 32.16 -11.09 -4.78
N TYR A 62 30.99 -10.71 -5.30
CA TYR A 62 30.48 -11.31 -6.54
C TYR A 62 31.23 -10.87 -7.79
N LEU A 63 31.91 -9.72 -7.74
CA LEU A 63 32.82 -9.25 -8.78
C LEU A 63 34.22 -9.88 -8.72
N ASN A 64 34.48 -10.80 -7.78
CA ASN A 64 35.78 -11.45 -7.56
C ASN A 64 36.94 -10.46 -7.35
N ILE A 65 36.68 -9.34 -6.67
CA ILE A 65 37.73 -8.38 -6.35
C ILE A 65 38.76 -9.07 -5.43
N PRO A 66 40.08 -8.97 -5.70
CA PRO A 66 41.12 -9.55 -4.84
C PRO A 66 40.94 -9.09 -3.40
N GLN A 67 41.09 -10.00 -2.43
CA GLN A 67 40.80 -9.86 -0.98
C GLN A 67 39.35 -10.16 -0.55
N PHE A 68 38.39 -10.20 -1.47
CA PHE A 68 37.03 -10.67 -1.18
C PHE A 68 36.73 -12.04 -1.79
N SER A 69 37.44 -12.45 -2.84
CA SER A 69 37.35 -13.79 -3.44
C SER A 69 38.24 -14.81 -2.73
N ASP A 70 37.85 -16.08 -2.78
CA ASP A 70 38.62 -17.20 -2.20
C ASP A 70 39.92 -17.52 -2.98
N GLU A 71 40.23 -16.81 -4.08
CA GLU A 71 41.22 -17.22 -5.08
C GLU A 71 42.58 -16.47 -5.07
N THR A 72 42.75 -15.34 -4.38
CA THR A 72 44.06 -14.66 -4.34
C THR A 72 44.28 -13.80 -3.08
N SER A 73 45.27 -14.18 -2.26
CA SER A 73 45.80 -13.38 -1.16
C SER A 73 46.91 -12.44 -1.63
N SER A 74 46.57 -11.36 -2.35
CA SER A 74 47.54 -10.29 -2.63
C SER A 74 47.65 -9.35 -1.43
N THR A 75 48.88 -9.11 -0.97
CA THR A 75 49.22 -8.25 0.18
C THR A 75 49.08 -6.74 -0.09
N ASP A 76 48.82 -6.33 -1.33
CA ASP A 76 48.66 -4.92 -1.69
C ASP A 76 47.27 -4.39 -1.32
N ILE A 77 47.23 -3.23 -0.65
CA ILE A 77 45.97 -2.59 -0.23
C ILE A 77 45.16 -2.21 -1.46
N ASN A 78 44.05 -2.91 -1.66
CA ASN A 78 43.16 -2.65 -2.78
C ASN A 78 42.45 -1.29 -2.59
N PRO A 79 42.51 -0.36 -3.57
CA PRO A 79 41.87 0.95 -3.45
C PRO A 79 40.37 0.85 -3.16
N TYR A 80 39.69 -0.19 -3.67
CA TYR A 80 38.27 -0.42 -3.39
C TYR A 80 38.01 -0.74 -1.91
N CYS A 81 38.89 -1.54 -1.29
CA CYS A 81 38.78 -1.87 0.13
C CYS A 81 39.09 -0.66 1.02
N PHE A 82 40.10 0.13 0.63
CA PHE A 82 40.43 1.38 1.31
C PHE A 82 39.26 2.38 1.29
N SER A 83 38.68 2.64 0.11
CA SER A 83 37.53 3.55 -0.03
C SER A 83 36.31 3.06 0.73
N LEU A 84 36.03 1.76 0.70
CA LEU A 84 34.91 1.18 1.44
C LEU A 84 35.14 1.23 2.95
N GLY A 85 36.38 1.04 3.41
CA GLY A 85 36.78 1.21 4.81
C GLY A 85 36.55 2.63 5.30
N LEU A 86 37.00 3.63 4.54
CA LEU A 86 36.78 5.05 4.84
C LEU A 86 35.29 5.41 4.88
N PHE A 87 34.54 5.01 3.86
CA PHE A 87 33.10 5.25 3.79
C PHE A 87 32.35 4.61 4.97
N SER A 88 32.67 3.34 5.26
CA SER A 88 32.11 2.61 6.40
C SER A 88 32.43 3.31 7.72
N GLN A 89 33.65 3.82 7.85
CA GLN A 89 34.11 4.43 9.09
C GLN A 89 33.32 5.71 9.37
N PHE A 90 33.16 6.57 8.35
CA PHE A 90 32.41 7.81 8.47
C PHE A 90 30.94 7.58 8.88
N PHE A 91 30.20 6.74 8.16
CA PHE A 91 28.78 6.52 8.44
C PHE A 91 28.54 5.63 9.67
N GLY A 92 29.46 4.72 9.99
CA GLY A 92 29.43 3.94 11.22
C GLY A 92 29.59 4.82 12.46
N GLN A 93 30.55 5.75 12.44
CA GLN A 93 30.68 6.74 13.52
C GLN A 93 29.48 7.69 13.59
N ALA A 94 28.95 8.13 12.44
CA ALA A 94 27.78 9.00 12.42
C ALA A 94 26.58 8.33 13.10
N THR A 95 26.38 7.03 12.85
CA THR A 95 25.35 6.20 13.48
C THR A 95 25.47 6.17 15.00
N ILE A 96 26.69 6.02 15.53
CA ILE A 96 26.98 6.04 16.97
C ILE A 96 26.75 7.45 17.55
N MET A 97 27.25 8.48 16.89
CA MET A 97 27.18 9.87 17.36
C MET A 97 25.75 10.41 17.36
N TRP A 98 24.95 10.13 16.33
CA TRP A 98 23.53 10.49 16.34
C TRP A 98 22.78 9.76 17.47
N SER A 99 23.11 8.51 17.76
CA SER A 99 22.58 7.78 18.92
C SER A 99 22.95 8.43 20.24
N TYR A 100 24.19 8.90 20.38
CA TYR A 100 24.62 9.69 21.54
C TYR A 100 23.83 11.00 21.68
N THR A 101 23.61 11.75 20.60
CA THR A 101 22.82 12.99 20.66
C THR A 101 21.38 12.74 21.09
N MET A 102 20.77 11.61 20.67
CA MET A 102 19.45 11.20 21.14
C MET A 102 19.46 10.90 22.64
N THR A 103 20.47 10.21 23.14
CA THR A 103 20.67 9.96 24.59
C THR A 103 20.77 11.26 25.39
N VAL A 104 21.58 12.22 24.93
CA VAL A 104 21.70 13.55 25.56
C VAL A 104 20.37 14.31 25.55
N LYS A 105 19.63 14.24 24.43
CA LYS A 105 18.32 14.89 24.30
C LYS A 105 17.30 14.31 25.26
N VAL A 106 17.30 12.98 25.42
CA VAL A 106 16.45 12.27 26.39
C VAL A 106 16.79 12.71 27.81
N PHE A 107 18.07 12.80 28.16
CA PHE A 107 18.52 13.28 29.47
C PHE A 107 18.04 14.71 29.75
N HIS A 108 18.33 15.66 28.86
CA HIS A 108 17.96 17.05 29.00
C HIS A 108 16.43 17.22 29.11
N SER A 109 15.66 16.48 28.31
CA SER A 109 14.20 16.50 28.33
C SER A 109 13.59 15.99 29.64
N TYR A 110 14.31 15.14 30.38
CA TYR A 110 13.83 14.54 31.62
C TYR A 110 14.31 15.27 32.89
N PHE A 111 15.44 15.98 32.84
CA PHE A 111 16.03 16.65 33.99
C PHE A 111 15.86 18.18 34.02
N GLU A 112 15.70 18.88 32.89
CA GLU A 112 15.56 20.35 32.89
C GLU A 112 14.19 20.89 33.32
N MET A 113 13.14 20.07 33.40
CA MET A 113 11.81 20.54 33.83
C MET A 113 11.78 21.16 35.24
N LYS A 114 12.80 20.92 36.07
CA LYS A 114 12.86 21.46 37.44
C LYS A 114 13.30 22.94 37.50
N LYS A 115 14.06 23.43 36.51
CA LYS A 115 14.58 24.81 36.55
C LYS A 115 13.52 25.86 36.18
N LYS A 116 12.54 25.48 35.33
CA LYS A 116 11.41 26.34 34.97
C LYS A 116 10.33 26.43 36.04
N ASN A 117 10.04 25.34 36.77
CA ASN A 117 9.06 25.39 37.87
C ASN A 117 9.58 26.12 39.11
N ASN A 118 10.89 26.13 39.37
CA ASN A 118 11.45 26.90 40.49
C ASN A 118 11.60 28.41 40.19
N ASN A 119 11.86 28.80 38.94
CA ASN A 119 12.00 30.22 38.56
C ASN A 119 10.66 30.94 38.33
N ASN A 120 9.57 30.21 38.06
CA ASN A 120 8.24 30.81 37.95
C ASN A 120 7.65 31.23 39.31
N ASN A 121 8.26 30.81 40.43
CA ASN A 121 7.88 31.30 41.76
C ASN A 121 8.69 32.52 42.22
N SER A 122 9.62 33.05 41.41
CA SER A 122 10.47 34.19 41.78
C SER A 122 10.56 35.30 40.73
N SER A 123 9.69 35.32 39.72
CA SER A 123 9.66 36.42 38.74
C SER A 123 8.26 36.66 38.17
N SER A 124 7.35 37.12 39.03
CA SER A 124 6.13 37.81 38.61
C SER A 124 6.45 39.29 38.37
N SER A 125 6.91 39.65 37.17
CA SER A 125 6.64 40.96 36.53
C SER A 125 7.38 41.09 35.19
N SER A 126 6.64 41.59 34.21
CA SER A 126 7.07 42.22 32.94
C SER A 126 7.20 41.36 31.66
N ASN A 127 6.31 41.75 30.73
CA ASN A 127 6.40 41.81 29.27
C ASN A 127 6.28 40.55 28.41
N ASN A 128 5.05 40.39 27.90
CA ASN A 128 4.71 39.82 26.61
C ASN A 128 5.45 40.57 25.49
N ASN A 129 6.43 39.92 24.85
CA ASN A 129 6.78 40.06 23.44
C ASN A 129 7.80 38.95 23.09
N GLY A 130 7.41 37.97 22.28
CA GLY A 130 8.37 36.95 21.83
C GLY A 130 7.81 35.62 21.33
N SER A 131 6.83 35.61 20.42
CA SER A 131 6.47 34.40 19.66
C SER A 131 7.54 34.04 18.60
N GLY A 132 8.35 35.00 18.13
CA GLY A 132 9.47 34.77 17.20
C GLY A 132 10.78 34.24 17.82
N GLY A 133 10.90 34.18 19.16
CA GLY A 133 12.15 33.79 19.84
C GLY A 133 12.32 32.28 20.07
N LYS A 134 11.22 31.52 20.17
CA LYS A 134 11.25 30.08 20.49
C LYS A 134 11.69 29.22 19.30
N GLN A 135 11.22 29.51 18.09
CA GLN A 135 11.61 28.79 16.87
C GLN A 135 13.12 28.96 16.59
N ASN A 136 13.61 30.20 16.68
CA ASN A 136 15.02 30.55 16.49
C ASN A 136 15.99 29.87 17.47
N SER A 137 15.54 29.53 18.69
CA SER A 137 16.38 28.83 19.69
C SER A 137 16.58 27.36 19.37
N VAL A 138 15.57 26.70 18.77
CA VAL A 138 15.61 25.28 18.42
C VAL A 138 16.52 25.06 17.21
N ASP A 139 16.43 25.93 16.20
CA ASP A 139 17.25 25.85 14.99
C ASP A 139 18.74 26.13 15.26
N LYS A 140 19.05 27.01 16.22
CA LYS A 140 20.43 27.25 16.68
C LYS A 140 21.06 26.00 17.33
N THR A 141 20.31 25.25 18.13
CA THR A 141 20.84 24.03 18.77
C THR A 141 21.09 22.90 17.79
N LEU A 142 20.24 22.73 16.76
CA LEU A 142 20.39 21.69 15.75
C LEU A 142 21.66 21.88 14.89
N LYS A 143 22.01 23.12 14.55
CA LYS A 143 23.25 23.45 13.82
C LYS A 143 24.51 22.97 14.54
N TRP A 144 24.57 23.14 15.87
CA TRP A 144 25.69 22.66 16.67
C TRP A 144 25.79 21.13 16.70
N TYR A 145 24.66 20.42 16.77
CA TYR A 145 24.66 18.96 16.67
C TYR A 145 25.17 18.48 15.31
N HIS A 146 24.78 19.13 14.21
CA HIS A 146 25.32 18.79 12.87
C HIS A 146 26.81 19.00 12.77
N LEU A 147 27.31 20.16 13.23
CA LEU A 147 28.74 20.46 13.20
C LEU A 147 29.52 19.45 14.05
N PHE A 148 29.01 19.11 15.23
CA PHE A 148 29.63 18.14 16.12
C PHE A 148 29.66 16.73 15.52
N VAL A 149 28.51 16.20 15.12
CA VAL A 149 28.39 14.80 14.64
C VAL A 149 29.16 14.63 13.33
N TRP A 150 28.83 15.42 12.30
CA TRP A 150 29.45 15.23 10.98
C TRP A 150 30.92 15.67 10.96
N GLY A 151 31.26 16.75 11.68
CA GLY A 151 32.63 17.23 11.79
C GLY A 151 33.55 16.22 12.47
N PHE A 152 33.12 15.64 13.61
CA PHE A 152 33.89 14.61 14.31
C PHE A 152 34.11 13.37 13.43
N CYS A 153 33.07 12.89 12.74
CA CYS A 153 33.16 11.72 11.87
C CYS A 153 34.10 11.95 10.68
N LEU A 154 34.06 13.15 10.09
CA LEU A 154 34.93 13.52 8.97
C LEU A 154 36.40 13.55 9.40
N ILE A 155 36.69 14.20 10.53
CA ILE A 155 38.05 14.33 11.06
C ILE A 155 38.64 12.96 11.38
N ASN A 156 37.91 12.09 12.10
CA ASN A 156 38.43 10.77 12.44
C ASN A 156 38.64 9.89 11.21
N ALA A 157 37.65 9.84 10.30
CA ALA A 157 37.74 9.00 9.11
C ALA A 157 38.92 9.42 8.20
N THR A 158 39.19 10.74 8.11
CA THR A 158 40.30 11.29 7.32
C THR A 158 41.65 11.07 7.97
N ILE A 159 41.80 11.24 9.29
CA ILE A 159 43.05 10.96 10.01
C ILE A 159 43.50 9.51 9.79
N ILE A 160 42.58 8.55 9.96
CA ILE A 160 42.87 7.12 9.76
C ILE A 160 43.18 6.81 8.29
N GLY A 161 42.50 7.51 7.37
CA GLY A 161 42.75 7.42 5.93
C GLY A 161 44.15 7.90 5.54
N ILE A 162 44.58 9.06 6.07
CA ILE A 162 45.93 9.61 5.85
C ILE A 162 47.00 8.65 6.39
N SER A 163 46.73 8.02 7.54
CA SER A 163 47.61 7.01 8.13
C SER A 163 47.62 5.66 7.38
N LYS A 164 46.85 5.52 6.29
CA LYS A 164 46.73 4.32 5.44
C LYS A 164 46.41 3.02 6.19
N GLN A 165 45.56 3.10 7.21
CA GLN A 165 45.26 1.96 8.10
C GLN A 165 44.03 1.12 7.69
N TYR A 166 43.32 1.50 6.62
CA TYR A 166 42.17 0.73 6.13
C TYR A 166 42.59 -0.43 5.23
N GLY A 167 41.96 -1.58 5.42
CA GLY A 167 42.18 -2.79 4.64
C GLY A 167 41.23 -3.93 5.06
N PRO A 168 41.55 -5.18 4.73
CA PRO A 168 40.64 -6.31 4.96
C PRO A 168 40.50 -6.64 6.46
N SER A 169 39.27 -6.96 6.87
CA SER A 169 38.89 -7.39 8.22
C SER A 169 37.86 -8.53 8.18
N SER A 170 37.58 -9.13 9.34
CA SER A 170 36.62 -10.24 9.53
C SER A 170 35.23 -10.00 8.90
N THR A 171 34.77 -8.74 8.88
CA THR A 171 33.45 -8.29 8.41
C THR A 171 33.50 -7.46 7.11
N GLY A 172 34.60 -7.52 6.35
CA GLY A 172 34.77 -6.83 5.06
C GLY A 172 36.00 -5.93 5.06
N CYS A 173 35.82 -4.62 4.90
CA CYS A 173 36.92 -3.65 4.99
C CYS A 173 36.77 -2.73 6.19
N TRP A 174 37.85 -2.63 6.98
CA TRP A 174 37.95 -1.79 8.16
C TRP A 174 39.42 -1.55 8.54
N ILE A 175 39.72 -1.11 9.76
CA ILE A 175 41.09 -0.84 10.23
C ILE A 175 41.84 -2.17 10.43
N VAL A 176 43.06 -2.30 9.90
CA VAL A 176 43.85 -3.55 9.91
C VAL A 176 44.74 -3.66 11.16
N GLY A 177 45.00 -4.89 11.62
CA GLY A 177 46.03 -5.19 12.62
C GLY A 177 45.51 -5.35 14.06
N ALA A 178 46.00 -6.38 14.77
CA ALA A 178 45.82 -6.55 16.21
C ALA A 178 46.67 -5.52 16.98
N ASN A 179 46.23 -5.11 18.18
CA ASN A 179 46.88 -4.07 18.98
C ASN A 179 47.09 -2.71 18.26
N ASN A 180 46.32 -2.44 17.21
CA ASN A 180 46.43 -1.17 16.49
C ASN A 180 45.83 -0.03 17.33
N PRO A 181 46.57 1.06 17.64
CA PRO A 181 46.06 2.18 18.43
C PRO A 181 44.83 2.83 17.79
N TYR A 182 44.74 2.87 16.46
CA TYR A 182 43.58 3.43 15.77
C TYR A 182 42.30 2.60 16.01
N ARG A 183 42.39 1.27 16.14
CA ARG A 183 41.24 0.44 16.56
C ARG A 183 40.79 0.78 17.98
N PHE A 184 41.74 1.00 18.88
CA PHE A 184 41.44 1.37 20.26
C PHE A 184 40.76 2.73 20.37
N PHE A 185 41.27 3.75 19.67
CA PHE A 185 40.66 5.08 19.64
C PHE A 185 39.22 5.05 19.12
N GLU A 186 38.90 4.14 18.21
CA GLU A 186 37.56 3.95 17.66
C GLU A 186 36.58 3.24 18.60
N LEU A 187 37.10 2.46 19.55
CA LEU A 187 36.28 1.83 20.59
C LEU A 187 35.81 2.87 21.63
N ILE A 188 36.58 3.94 21.87
CA ILE A 188 36.29 4.92 22.93
C ILE A 188 34.91 5.59 22.76
N PRO A 189 34.54 6.18 21.59
CA PRO A 189 33.24 6.82 21.43
C PRO A 189 32.08 5.83 21.53
N LEU A 190 32.29 4.59 21.08
CA LEU A 190 31.29 3.54 21.15
C LEU A 190 31.02 3.10 22.59
N TYR A 191 32.07 2.82 23.38
CA TYR A 191 31.97 2.51 24.81
C TYR A 191 31.35 3.66 25.59
N PHE A 192 31.79 4.89 25.33
CA PHE A 192 31.24 6.08 25.97
C PHE A 192 29.76 6.24 25.68
N THR A 193 29.34 6.05 24.43
CA THR A 193 27.92 6.17 24.03
C THR A 193 27.05 5.10 24.68
N ILE A 194 27.49 3.84 24.70
CA ILE A 194 26.72 2.73 25.29
C ILE A 194 26.61 2.90 26.81
N THR A 195 27.72 3.18 27.48
CA THR A 195 27.75 3.36 28.94
C THR A 195 26.89 4.54 29.39
N THR A 196 27.03 5.71 28.75
CA THR A 196 26.19 6.88 29.04
C THR A 196 24.71 6.61 28.77
N SER A 197 24.39 5.91 27.68
CA SER A 197 23.00 5.53 27.34
C SER A 197 22.38 4.60 28.37
N ILE A 198 23.12 3.60 28.84
CA ILE A 198 22.67 2.68 29.91
C ILE A 198 22.44 3.46 31.22
N ILE A 199 23.39 4.30 31.63
CA ILE A 199 23.28 5.11 32.86
C ILE A 199 22.04 6.00 32.80
N ILE A 200 21.83 6.71 31.69
CA ILE A 200 20.69 7.62 31.52
C ILE A 200 19.36 6.86 31.52
N LEU A 201 19.27 5.71 30.85
CA LEU A 201 18.07 4.88 30.88
C LEU A 201 17.76 4.37 32.30
N ILE A 202 18.77 3.92 33.05
CA ILE A 202 18.60 3.49 34.46
C ILE A 202 18.11 4.66 35.33
N LEU A 203 18.74 5.84 35.21
CA LEU A 203 18.33 7.03 35.96
C LEU A 203 16.87 7.42 35.68
N ILE A 204 16.44 7.31 34.43
CA ILE A 204 15.05 7.57 34.03
C ILE A 204 14.11 6.52 34.60
N LEU A 205 14.44 5.22 34.52
CA LEU A 205 13.62 4.14 35.07
C LEU A 205 13.45 4.29 36.60
N VAL A 206 14.51 4.60 37.33
CA VAL A 206 14.47 4.85 38.77
C VAL A 206 13.56 6.03 39.10
N LYS A 207 13.66 7.12 38.33
CA LYS A 207 12.85 8.33 38.57
C LYS A 207 11.39 8.16 38.11
N MET A 208 11.13 7.38 37.07
CA MET A 208 9.77 6.97 36.69
C MET A 208 9.11 6.13 37.78
N ARG A 209 9.85 5.20 38.40
CA ARG A 209 9.35 4.38 39.52
C ARG A 209 9.02 5.20 40.77
N ARG A 210 9.72 6.34 40.98
CA ARG A 210 9.47 7.26 42.12
C ARG A 210 8.29 8.21 41.90
N SER A 211 7.80 8.38 40.68
CA SER A 211 6.67 9.27 40.36
C SER A 211 5.34 8.51 40.50
N LYS A 212 4.50 8.84 41.50
CA LYS A 212 3.12 8.30 41.59
C LYS A 212 2.24 8.91 40.49
N PRO A 213 1.35 8.14 39.83
CA PRO A 213 0.36 8.69 38.90
C PRO A 213 -0.66 9.54 39.66
N SER A 214 -0.85 10.80 39.27
CA SER A 214 -1.94 11.64 39.77
C SER A 214 -3.28 11.21 39.16
N LEU A 215 -4.34 11.23 39.97
CA LEU A 215 -5.61 10.54 39.68
C LEU A 215 -6.68 11.38 38.95
N LEU A 216 -6.38 12.60 38.48
CA LEU A 216 -7.39 13.50 37.90
C LEU A 216 -6.90 14.17 36.61
N PRO A 217 -7.59 14.02 35.46
CA PRO A 217 -7.17 14.60 34.18
C PRO A 217 -7.62 16.06 34.05
N THR A 218 -6.67 16.98 33.89
CA THR A 218 -6.89 18.39 33.47
C THR A 218 -6.34 18.62 32.06
N GLU A 219 -6.77 19.66 31.34
CA GLU A 219 -6.34 19.94 29.94
C GLU A 219 -4.81 20.02 29.74
N SER A 220 -4.06 20.44 30.78
CA SER A 220 -2.59 20.41 30.81
C SER A 220 -2.00 19.00 30.59
N MET A 221 -2.79 17.93 30.82
CA MET A 221 -2.41 16.54 30.60
C MET A 221 -2.25 16.19 29.12
N ARG A 222 -2.97 16.81 28.18
CA ARG A 222 -2.95 16.43 26.76
C ARG A 222 -1.63 16.83 26.07
N TYR A 223 -1.12 18.02 26.38
CA TYR A 223 0.22 18.47 25.96
C TYR A 223 1.33 17.64 26.65
N ASN A 224 1.17 17.37 27.95
CA ASN A 224 2.09 16.52 28.70
C ASN A 224 2.10 15.07 28.20
N GLN A 225 0.98 14.56 27.67
CA GLN A 225 0.86 13.23 27.10
C GLN A 225 1.60 13.12 25.77
N GLN A 226 1.48 14.08 24.86
CA GLN A 226 2.24 14.10 23.61
C GLN A 226 3.75 14.18 23.87
N ALA A 227 4.17 15.02 24.83
CA ALA A 227 5.57 15.11 25.23
C ALA A 227 6.08 13.80 25.87
N ARG A 228 5.23 13.09 26.63
CA ARG A 228 5.57 11.78 27.23
C ARG A 228 5.67 10.68 26.19
N GLU A 229 4.71 10.59 25.26
CA GLU A 229 4.74 9.64 24.13
C GLU A 229 6.03 9.79 23.32
N PHE A 230 6.43 11.04 23.05
CA PHE A 230 7.66 11.35 22.33
C PHE A 230 8.94 10.92 23.10
N LYS A 231 9.01 11.16 24.41
CA LYS A 231 10.16 10.72 25.23
C LYS A 231 10.31 9.20 25.23
N ILE A 232 9.19 8.48 25.35
CA ILE A 232 9.17 7.01 25.31
C ILE A 232 9.64 6.52 23.93
N GLN A 233 9.27 7.21 22.85
CA GLN A 233 9.73 6.87 21.52
C GLN A 233 11.26 7.00 21.39
N LEU A 234 11.86 8.13 21.79
CA LEU A 234 13.33 8.28 21.76
C LEU A 234 14.05 7.24 22.62
N MET A 235 13.51 6.89 23.80
CA MET A 235 14.08 5.84 24.64
C MET A 235 14.13 4.48 23.94
N LYS A 236 13.14 4.14 23.11
CA LYS A 236 13.13 2.91 22.32
C LYS A 236 14.25 2.88 21.27
N PHE A 237 14.52 4.01 20.60
CA PHE A 237 15.65 4.11 19.66
C PHE A 237 17.00 3.90 20.36
N VAL A 238 17.19 4.52 21.54
CA VAL A 238 18.41 4.34 22.35
C VAL A 238 18.55 2.87 22.81
N LEU A 239 17.45 2.23 23.20
CA LEU A 239 17.45 0.82 23.58
C LEU A 239 17.82 -0.10 22.40
N ILE A 240 17.27 0.15 21.22
CA ILE A 240 17.64 -0.58 19.99
C ILE A 240 19.13 -0.43 19.71
N PHE A 241 19.66 0.80 19.78
CA PHE A 241 21.09 1.03 19.57
C PHE A 241 21.94 0.16 20.52
N ILE A 242 21.62 0.14 21.82
CA ILE A 242 22.35 -0.69 22.80
C ILE A 242 22.29 -2.17 22.43
N ILE A 243 21.11 -2.71 22.13
CA ILE A 243 20.92 -4.14 21.84
C ILE A 243 21.72 -4.55 20.60
N PHE A 244 21.65 -3.75 19.53
CA PHE A 244 22.21 -4.12 18.24
C PHE A 244 23.71 -3.80 18.10
N TRP A 245 24.25 -2.86 18.90
CA TRP A 245 25.70 -2.56 18.91
C TRP A 245 26.48 -3.29 20.00
N LEU A 246 25.83 -3.91 20.98
CA LEU A 246 26.53 -4.67 22.02
C LEU A 246 27.34 -5.84 21.43
N PRO A 247 26.81 -6.69 20.52
CA PRO A 247 27.63 -7.72 19.87
C PRO A 247 28.84 -7.14 19.12
N ALA A 248 28.63 -6.00 18.47
CA ALA A 248 29.64 -5.26 17.72
C ALA A 248 30.76 -4.72 18.62
N THR A 249 30.44 -4.31 19.85
CA THR A 249 31.46 -3.93 20.85
C THR A 249 32.29 -5.11 21.29
N VAL A 250 31.65 -6.23 21.61
CA VAL A 250 32.33 -7.43 22.09
C VAL A 250 33.29 -7.93 21.01
N LEU A 251 32.82 -8.03 19.76
CA LEU A 251 33.65 -8.47 18.63
C LEU A 251 34.86 -7.57 18.43
N ARG A 252 34.68 -6.26 18.33
CA ARG A 252 35.80 -5.32 18.08
C ARG A 252 36.84 -5.32 19.19
N THR A 253 36.42 -5.58 20.42
CA THR A 253 37.34 -5.72 21.57
C THR A 253 38.11 -7.03 21.50
N LEU A 254 37.47 -8.14 21.13
CA LEU A 254 38.17 -9.41 20.89
C LEU A 254 39.19 -9.28 19.75
N GLU A 255 38.82 -8.60 18.66
CA GLU A 255 39.71 -8.33 17.52
C GLU A 255 40.89 -7.42 17.86
N TYR A 256 40.74 -6.52 18.84
CA TYR A 256 41.86 -5.73 19.34
C TYR A 256 42.91 -6.61 20.01
N PHE A 257 42.47 -7.58 20.82
CA PHE A 257 43.33 -8.57 21.47
C PHE A 257 43.77 -9.73 20.56
N GLY A 258 43.39 -9.71 19.28
CA GLY A 258 43.75 -10.74 18.30
C GLY A 258 42.96 -12.04 18.42
N ILE A 259 41.80 -12.04 19.09
CA ILE A 259 40.92 -13.20 19.23
C ILE A 259 39.81 -13.11 18.16
N GLU A 260 39.82 -14.05 17.22
CA GLU A 260 38.80 -14.14 16.16
C GLU A 260 37.85 -15.31 16.38
N GLU A 261 36.64 -15.01 16.88
CA GLU A 261 35.60 -16.01 17.16
C GLU A 261 34.46 -15.94 16.15
N THR A 262 34.20 -17.06 15.45
CA THR A 262 33.24 -17.13 14.34
C THR A 262 31.81 -16.78 14.79
N PHE A 263 31.44 -17.15 16.03
CA PHE A 263 30.14 -16.85 16.60
C PHE A 263 29.87 -15.34 16.69
N PHE A 264 30.81 -14.57 17.24
CA PHE A 264 30.67 -13.13 17.41
C PHE A 264 30.71 -12.38 16.08
N ILE A 265 31.48 -12.88 15.10
CA ILE A 265 31.50 -12.34 13.73
C ILE A 265 30.12 -12.48 13.07
N LEU A 266 29.48 -13.65 13.18
CA LEU A 266 28.14 -13.87 12.62
C LEU A 266 27.07 -13.06 13.37
N LEU A 267 27.18 -12.96 14.70
CA LEU A 267 26.25 -12.20 15.53
C LEU A 267 26.30 -10.70 15.23
N ASP A 268 27.50 -10.13 15.06
CA ASP A 268 27.70 -8.75 14.62
C ASP A 268 27.10 -8.52 13.23
N ALA A 269 27.41 -9.41 12.29
CA ALA A 269 26.91 -9.32 10.91
C ALA A 269 25.38 -9.29 10.84
N VAL A 270 24.67 -10.05 11.68
CA VAL A 270 23.20 -10.02 11.78
C VAL A 270 22.72 -8.77 12.51
N SER A 271 23.33 -8.44 13.65
CA SER A 271 22.83 -7.40 14.53
C SER A 271 22.95 -6.03 13.87
N VAL A 272 24.16 -5.61 13.53
CA VAL A 272 24.40 -4.26 13.02
C VAL A 272 23.69 -4.02 11.69
N SER A 273 23.60 -5.05 10.84
CA SER A 273 22.90 -4.95 9.56
C SER A 273 21.37 -4.88 9.68
N LEU A 274 20.76 -5.22 10.82
CA LEU A 274 19.30 -5.16 11.06
C LEU A 274 18.84 -3.94 11.87
N GLN A 275 19.76 -3.07 12.29
CA GLN A 275 19.42 -1.90 13.11
C GLN A 275 18.39 -0.97 12.44
N ALA A 276 18.56 -0.65 11.15
CA ALA A 276 17.67 0.26 10.45
C ALA A 276 16.24 -0.31 10.35
N LEU A 277 16.10 -1.62 10.16
CA LEU A 277 14.81 -2.30 10.24
C LEU A 277 14.18 -2.14 11.63
N ALA A 278 14.92 -2.41 12.71
CA ALA A 278 14.41 -2.27 14.07
C ALA A 278 13.95 -0.83 14.37
N ASN A 279 14.73 0.15 13.93
CA ASN A 279 14.39 1.57 14.00
C ASN A 279 13.09 1.89 13.24
N SER A 280 12.89 1.30 12.06
CA SER A 280 11.69 1.51 11.25
C SER A 280 10.42 0.95 11.91
N LEU A 281 10.52 -0.17 12.62
CA LEU A 281 9.41 -0.77 13.37
C LEU A 281 9.00 0.12 14.55
N VAL A 282 9.96 0.73 15.24
CA VAL A 282 9.66 1.69 16.31
C VAL A 282 9.03 2.97 15.76
N TRP A 283 9.46 3.42 14.58
CA TRP A 283 8.84 4.55 13.90
C TRP A 283 7.38 4.27 13.51
N ALA A 284 7.13 3.11 12.88
CA ALA A 284 5.80 2.67 12.45
C ALA A 284 4.82 2.48 13.62
N THR A 285 5.31 2.05 14.79
CA THR A 285 4.49 1.86 16.00
C THR A 285 4.33 3.15 16.83
N SER A 286 4.85 4.28 16.35
CA SER A 286 4.76 5.53 17.11
C SER A 286 3.31 6.04 17.18
N PRO A 287 2.84 6.53 18.35
CA PRO A 287 1.48 7.05 18.49
C PRO A 287 1.18 8.22 17.55
N GLN A 288 2.19 9.02 17.19
CA GLN A 288 2.02 10.15 16.27
C GLN A 288 1.77 9.66 14.84
N PHE A 289 2.58 8.72 14.36
CA PHE A 289 2.38 8.06 13.08
C PHE A 289 1.05 7.30 13.05
N LEU A 290 0.78 6.49 14.08
CA LEU A 290 -0.49 5.78 14.22
C LEU A 290 -1.68 6.72 14.34
N LYS A 291 -1.60 7.89 14.98
CA LYS A 291 -2.70 8.88 15.03
C LYS A 291 -2.91 9.55 13.67
N LEU A 292 -1.86 9.80 12.90
CA LEU A 292 -2.00 10.31 11.52
C LEU A 292 -2.67 9.28 10.63
N MET A 293 -2.21 8.02 10.70
CA MET A 293 -2.86 6.91 10.01
C MET A 293 -4.28 6.71 10.52
N LYS A 294 -4.51 6.74 11.84
CA LYS A 294 -5.81 6.53 12.49
C LYS A 294 -6.81 7.66 12.22
N ARG A 295 -6.40 8.92 12.14
CA ARG A 295 -7.30 10.03 11.75
C ARG A 295 -7.76 9.91 10.31
N LYS A 296 -6.90 9.43 9.41
CA LYS A 296 -7.30 9.06 8.03
C LYS A 296 -8.07 7.73 7.97
N VAL A 297 -7.88 6.84 8.95
CA VAL A 297 -8.59 5.56 9.09
C VAL A 297 -9.96 5.71 9.77
N MET A 298 -10.17 6.76 10.55
CA MET A 298 -11.39 7.03 11.34
C MET A 298 -12.29 8.13 10.77
N ASN A 299 -12.11 8.53 9.52
CA ASN A 299 -13.31 8.91 8.77
C ASN A 299 -14.01 7.58 8.51
N ASN A 300 -14.95 7.24 9.40
CA ASN A 300 -15.82 6.07 9.28
C ASN A 300 -16.77 6.29 8.09
N VAL A 301 -16.22 6.32 6.87
CA VAL A 301 -17.00 6.07 5.66
C VAL A 301 -17.33 4.59 5.74
N ARG A 302 -18.62 4.29 5.97
CA ARG A 302 -19.10 2.92 5.98
C ARG A 302 -19.04 2.38 4.55
N SER A 303 -18.87 1.07 4.41
CA SER A 303 -18.74 0.43 3.10
C SER A 303 -19.89 0.78 2.15
N GLY A 304 -19.60 1.28 0.96
CA GLY A 304 -20.52 1.37 -0.18
C GLY A 304 -21.10 0.02 -0.62
N LEU A 305 -20.62 -1.11 -0.07
CA LEU A 305 -21.25 -2.43 -0.25
C LEU A 305 -22.61 -2.60 0.44
N SER A 306 -22.98 -1.72 1.38
CA SER A 306 -24.29 -1.73 2.03
C SER A 306 -25.25 -0.71 1.42
N ILE A 307 -25.48 -0.81 0.11
CA ILE A 307 -26.53 -0.06 -0.59
C ILE A 307 -27.86 -0.75 -0.34
N TYR A 308 -28.85 0.05 0.03
CA TYR A 308 -30.23 -0.38 0.22
C TYR A 308 -31.12 0.34 -0.79
N ASP A 309 -32.24 -0.30 -1.13
CA ASP A 309 -33.24 0.31 -1.99
C ASP A 309 -33.88 1.51 -1.27
N TYR A 310 -33.79 2.69 -1.87
CA TYR A 310 -34.31 3.95 -1.34
C TYR A 310 -35.80 3.84 -0.99
N TYR A 311 -36.59 3.21 -1.86
CA TYR A 311 -38.05 3.11 -1.71
C TYR A 311 -38.52 2.02 -0.73
N LYS A 312 -37.58 1.25 -0.15
CA LYS A 312 -37.88 0.31 0.95
C LYS A 312 -38.04 1.01 2.29
N TYR A 313 -37.44 2.19 2.43
CA TYR A 313 -37.52 3.03 3.61
C TYR A 313 -38.67 4.04 3.49
N PRO A 314 -39.08 4.69 4.59
CA PRO A 314 -40.27 5.52 4.61
C PRO A 314 -39.98 6.91 3.99
N PHE A 315 -39.49 6.94 2.76
CA PHE A 315 -39.28 8.14 1.97
C PHE A 315 -40.42 8.35 0.97
N PRO A 316 -40.58 9.58 0.43
CA PRO A 316 -41.50 9.83 -0.67
C PRO A 316 -41.31 8.84 -1.83
N ARG A 317 -42.41 8.20 -2.28
CA ARG A 317 -42.38 7.20 -3.37
C ARG A 317 -43.40 7.53 -4.46
N PRO A 318 -43.08 7.28 -5.75
CA PRO A 318 -44.03 7.39 -6.85
C PRO A 318 -45.05 6.23 -6.82
N ASP A 319 -46.19 6.41 -7.50
CA ASP A 319 -47.25 5.39 -7.60
C ASP A 319 -46.79 4.13 -8.35
N SER A 320 -45.92 4.30 -9.35
CA SER A 320 -45.22 3.22 -10.06
C SER A 320 -43.72 3.46 -10.06
N ILE A 321 -42.94 2.45 -9.70
CA ILE A 321 -41.47 2.52 -9.71
C ILE A 321 -40.97 1.98 -11.05
N ASP A 322 -40.51 2.88 -11.91
CA ASP A 322 -39.88 2.52 -13.18
C ASP A 322 -38.36 2.37 -12.99
N TYR A 323 -37.89 1.14 -13.12
CA TYR A 323 -36.46 0.83 -13.12
C TYR A 323 -35.87 1.07 -14.53
N LYS A 324 -35.39 2.30 -14.77
CA LYS A 324 -34.58 2.62 -15.97
C LYS A 324 -33.18 2.02 -15.81
N GLN A 325 -32.99 0.78 -16.28
CA GLN A 325 -31.72 0.06 -16.12
C GLN A 325 -31.15 -0.39 -17.46
N SER A 326 -29.94 0.06 -17.77
CA SER A 326 -29.14 -0.53 -18.84
C SER A 326 -28.66 -1.91 -18.39
N PHE A 327 -28.31 -2.76 -19.36
CA PHE A 327 -27.71 -4.06 -19.04
C PHE A 327 -26.40 -3.91 -18.24
N THR A 328 -25.62 -2.86 -18.52
CA THR A 328 -24.37 -2.58 -17.82
C THR A 328 -24.60 -2.14 -16.37
N SER A 329 -25.63 -1.33 -16.08
CA SER A 329 -25.94 -0.94 -14.70
C SER A 329 -26.38 -2.13 -13.84
N LYS A 330 -27.14 -3.08 -14.42
CA LYS A 330 -27.49 -4.36 -13.75
C LYS A 330 -26.28 -5.21 -13.41
N LEU A 331 -25.23 -5.16 -14.24
CA LEU A 331 -23.95 -5.84 -14.02
C LEU A 331 -23.12 -5.19 -12.92
N ALA A 332 -23.21 -3.86 -12.76
CA ALA A 332 -22.58 -3.13 -11.66
C ALA A 332 -23.25 -3.38 -10.30
N GLY A 333 -24.46 -3.93 -10.29
CA GLY A 333 -25.29 -4.03 -9.08
C GLY A 333 -26.07 -2.74 -8.78
N ASP A 334 -26.12 -1.79 -9.72
CA ASP A 334 -26.83 -0.52 -9.57
C ASP A 334 -28.31 -0.71 -9.94
N LEU A 335 -29.18 -0.60 -8.93
CA LEU A 335 -30.63 -0.63 -9.09
C LEU A 335 -31.19 0.81 -9.14
N ASN A 336 -30.84 1.53 -10.20
CA ASN A 336 -31.36 2.89 -10.41
C ASN A 336 -32.87 2.85 -10.69
N SER A 337 -33.59 3.81 -10.11
CA SER A 337 -35.04 4.00 -10.26
C SER A 337 -35.35 5.49 -10.46
N THR A 338 -36.47 5.80 -11.10
CA THR A 338 -36.91 7.19 -11.29
C THR A 338 -37.23 7.83 -9.94
N SER A 339 -36.71 9.03 -9.70
CA SER A 339 -36.99 9.82 -8.49
C SER A 339 -38.24 10.70 -8.66
N LEU A 340 -38.77 11.24 -7.56
CA LEU A 340 -39.87 12.21 -7.55
C LEU A 340 -39.42 13.65 -7.86
N TYR A 341 -38.11 13.90 -7.95
CA TYR A 341 -37.59 15.24 -8.25
C TYR A 341 -37.86 15.56 -9.73
N ASP A 342 -38.73 16.54 -9.98
CA ASP A 342 -39.14 16.92 -11.33
C ASP A 342 -38.81 18.40 -11.66
N GLY A 343 -38.79 18.71 -12.96
CA GLY A 343 -38.57 20.06 -13.48
C GLY A 343 -37.17 20.60 -13.21
N ILE A 344 -36.17 19.72 -13.13
CA ILE A 344 -34.76 20.09 -13.07
C ILE A 344 -34.30 20.43 -14.50
N SER A 345 -34.04 21.72 -14.75
CA SER A 345 -33.49 22.19 -16.02
C SER A 345 -32.41 23.24 -15.79
N LEU A 346 -31.52 23.38 -16.77
CA LEU A 346 -30.33 24.24 -16.71
C LEU A 346 -30.62 25.73 -16.50
N HIS A 347 -31.84 26.21 -16.79
CA HIS A 347 -32.19 27.64 -16.64
C HIS A 347 -33.38 27.87 -15.70
N THR A 348 -33.77 26.86 -14.91
CA THR A 348 -34.82 27.01 -13.91
C THR A 348 -34.20 27.13 -12.53
N SER A 349 -34.21 28.34 -11.96
CA SER A 349 -34.11 28.51 -10.52
C SER A 349 -35.51 28.41 -9.92
N SER A 350 -35.64 27.62 -8.86
CA SER A 350 -36.90 27.52 -8.13
C SER A 350 -36.62 27.28 -6.68
N ASP A 351 -37.20 28.12 -5.83
CA ASP A 351 -37.09 27.97 -4.39
C ASP A 351 -38.27 27.13 -3.88
N CYS A 352 -37.95 26.16 -3.02
CA CYS A 352 -38.92 25.45 -2.19
C CYS A 352 -40.10 24.79 -2.93
N ARG A 353 -39.80 23.99 -3.95
CA ARG A 353 -40.78 23.09 -4.57
C ARG A 353 -41.12 21.94 -3.62
N GLU A 354 -42.40 21.57 -3.60
CA GLU A 354 -42.87 20.39 -2.86
C GLU A 354 -42.49 19.11 -3.62
N LEU A 355 -41.83 18.18 -2.93
CA LEU A 355 -41.49 16.87 -3.51
C LEU A 355 -42.66 15.88 -3.43
N SER A 356 -43.42 15.92 -2.33
CA SER A 356 -44.59 15.09 -2.10
C SER A 356 -45.53 15.72 -1.10
N LYS A 357 -46.74 15.16 -1.01
CA LYS A 357 -47.65 15.42 0.13
C LYS A 357 -46.95 15.05 1.45
N PRO A 358 -47.33 15.68 2.58
CA PRO A 358 -46.74 15.38 3.89
C PRO A 358 -46.88 13.90 4.26
N ILE A 359 -45.77 13.31 4.70
CA ILE A 359 -45.71 11.89 5.08
C ILE A 359 -45.87 11.76 6.59
N ASN A 360 -46.78 10.88 7.01
CA ASN A 360 -47.01 10.56 8.40
C ASN A 360 -46.16 9.35 8.84
N TYR A 361 -45.14 9.60 9.64
CA TYR A 361 -44.26 8.58 10.20
C TYR A 361 -44.87 7.86 11.41
N THR A 362 -44.73 6.53 11.41
CA THR A 362 -45.05 5.67 12.55
C THR A 362 -43.84 5.52 13.50
N LEU A 363 -44.06 4.94 14.68
CA LEU A 363 -42.98 4.65 15.63
C LEU A 363 -41.90 3.71 15.08
N ASP A 364 -42.28 2.78 14.20
CA ASP A 364 -41.30 1.87 13.59
C ASP A 364 -40.46 2.60 12.55
N ASP A 365 -41.09 3.45 11.73
CA ASP A 365 -40.40 4.31 10.76
C ASP A 365 -39.37 5.22 11.44
N VAL A 366 -39.73 5.83 12.57
CA VAL A 366 -38.80 6.67 13.35
C VAL A 366 -37.63 5.85 13.89
N LYS A 367 -37.84 4.61 14.33
CA LYS A 367 -36.74 3.73 14.76
C LYS A 367 -35.81 3.38 13.60
N GLN A 368 -36.38 3.09 12.43
CA GLN A 368 -35.61 2.81 11.22
C GLN A 368 -34.79 4.04 10.79
N LEU A 369 -35.38 5.23 10.77
CA LEU A 369 -34.69 6.49 10.46
C LEU A 369 -33.59 6.81 11.47
N LYS A 370 -33.82 6.60 12.78
CA LYS A 370 -32.78 6.74 13.80
C LYS A 370 -31.62 5.78 13.57
N TYR A 371 -31.90 4.51 13.25
CA TYR A 371 -30.88 3.55 12.85
C TYR A 371 -30.11 4.03 11.63
N LEU A 372 -30.78 4.61 10.62
CA LEU A 372 -30.10 5.13 9.44
C LEU A 372 -29.19 6.34 9.75
N ILE A 373 -29.64 7.24 10.62
CA ILE A 373 -28.88 8.43 11.05
C ILE A 373 -27.66 8.02 11.89
N ASP A 374 -27.83 7.15 12.89
CA ASP A 374 -26.71 6.67 13.74
C ASP A 374 -25.64 5.93 12.92
N ASN A 375 -26.05 5.34 11.80
CA ASN A 375 -25.17 4.62 10.88
C ASN A 375 -24.64 5.46 9.71
N ASN A 376 -24.96 6.76 9.67
CA ASN A 376 -24.54 7.73 8.65
C ASN A 376 -24.85 7.26 7.21
N PHE A 377 -26.07 6.75 7.00
CA PHE A 377 -26.53 6.42 5.66
C PHE A 377 -26.71 7.68 4.81
N ARG A 378 -26.26 7.58 3.55
CA ARG A 378 -26.34 8.67 2.58
C ARG A 378 -27.20 8.28 1.39
N ILE A 379 -27.99 9.22 0.93
CA ILE A 379 -28.83 9.10 -0.25
C ILE A 379 -28.04 9.66 -1.43
N ASN A 380 -28.00 8.91 -2.54
CA ASN A 380 -27.38 9.35 -3.78
C ASN A 380 -28.41 9.23 -4.92
N PHE A 381 -28.41 10.20 -5.83
CA PHE A 381 -29.16 10.18 -7.07
C PHE A 381 -28.32 10.83 -8.18
N PHE A 382 -28.69 10.56 -9.43
CA PHE A 382 -27.92 10.98 -10.59
C PHE A 382 -28.68 12.02 -11.40
N ILE A 383 -27.98 13.05 -11.89
CA ILE A 383 -28.47 14.02 -12.87
C ILE A 383 -27.49 13.99 -14.05
N ASP A 384 -27.97 13.66 -15.25
CA ASP A 384 -27.12 13.48 -16.44
C ASP A 384 -25.92 12.53 -16.20
N ASP A 385 -26.19 11.37 -15.58
CA ASP A 385 -25.20 10.37 -15.14
C ASP A 385 -24.16 10.86 -14.11
N LEU A 386 -24.21 12.13 -13.68
CA LEU A 386 -23.37 12.65 -12.61
C LEU A 386 -24.03 12.40 -11.25
N PRO A 387 -23.31 11.81 -10.28
CA PRO A 387 -23.82 11.68 -8.92
C PRO A 387 -23.89 13.05 -8.26
N ILE A 388 -24.89 13.23 -7.39
CA ILE A 388 -24.89 14.37 -6.48
C ILE A 388 -23.84 14.20 -5.38
N GLY A 389 -23.40 15.31 -4.79
CA GLY A 389 -22.70 15.24 -3.52
C GLY A 389 -22.54 16.56 -2.81
N GLU A 390 -22.08 16.47 -1.57
CA GLU A 390 -21.80 17.62 -0.72
C GLU A 390 -20.40 18.15 -0.99
N LEU A 391 -20.29 19.46 -1.19
CA LEU A 391 -19.03 20.11 -1.50
C LEU A 391 -18.22 20.36 -0.20
N PHE A 392 -17.01 19.83 -0.14
CA PHE A 392 -16.16 19.84 1.05
C PHE A 392 -15.19 21.02 1.02
N LYS A 393 -15.60 22.17 1.56
CA LYS A 393 -14.74 23.38 1.67
C LYS A 393 -13.93 23.37 2.98
N ASN A 394 -12.66 23.76 2.91
CA ASN A 394 -11.80 24.09 4.07
C ASN A 394 -11.75 23.04 5.20
N ASN A 395 -11.64 21.75 4.86
CA ASN A 395 -11.45 20.66 5.82
C ASN A 395 -12.56 20.50 6.89
N LYS A 396 -13.77 21.01 6.64
CA LYS A 396 -14.94 20.80 7.52
C LYS A 396 -16.17 20.43 6.70
N LEU A 397 -16.82 19.32 7.08
CA LEU A 397 -18.27 19.21 6.89
C LEU A 397 -18.90 20.35 7.67
N VAL A 398 -19.96 20.96 7.13
CA VAL A 398 -20.71 22.04 7.80
C VAL A 398 -20.95 21.66 9.26
N GLU A 399 -20.15 22.24 10.15
CA GLU A 399 -20.17 21.93 11.58
C GLU A 399 -21.05 22.99 12.24
N TYR A 400 -22.23 22.57 12.66
CA TYR A 400 -23.16 23.40 13.41
C TYR A 400 -22.50 23.88 14.72
N LYS A 401 -22.24 25.19 14.85
CA LYS A 401 -21.78 25.81 16.09
C LYS A 401 -22.91 26.59 16.76
N GLU A 402 -22.97 26.45 18.07
CA GLU A 402 -23.85 27.20 18.98
C GLU A 402 -23.30 28.63 19.12
N ASP A 403 -24.09 29.62 18.70
CA ASP A 403 -24.01 31.00 19.21
C ASP A 403 -25.45 31.46 19.50
N ASP A 404 -25.62 32.14 20.65
CA ASP A 404 -26.90 32.43 21.32
C ASP A 404 -28.09 32.65 20.36
N ASN A 405 -29.00 31.67 20.37
CA ASN A 405 -30.32 31.64 19.71
C ASN A 405 -30.38 31.57 18.17
N SER A 406 -29.29 31.27 17.46
CA SER A 406 -29.41 30.86 16.04
C SER A 406 -28.29 29.91 15.61
N LEU A 407 -28.66 28.77 15.00
CA LEU A 407 -27.69 27.91 14.32
C LEU A 407 -27.35 28.51 12.96
N LYS A 408 -26.20 29.19 12.89
CA LYS A 408 -25.65 29.73 11.64
C LYS A 408 -24.70 28.72 11.01
N THR A 409 -24.88 28.47 9.71
CA THR A 409 -23.81 27.97 8.85
C THR A 409 -22.80 29.10 8.64
N THR A 410 -21.74 29.15 9.43
CA THR A 410 -20.64 30.10 9.17
C THR A 410 -19.62 29.45 8.25
N SER A 411 -19.68 29.76 6.95
CA SER A 411 -18.47 29.84 6.15
C SER A 411 -17.72 31.08 6.63
N SER A 412 -16.76 30.90 7.53
CA SER A 412 -15.88 32.00 7.92
C SER A 412 -14.98 32.35 6.74
N ASP A 413 -15.40 33.32 5.93
CA ASP A 413 -14.52 34.11 5.07
C ASP A 413 -13.72 35.06 5.97
N THR A 414 -12.80 34.50 6.74
CA THR A 414 -11.79 35.26 7.48
C THR A 414 -10.50 34.45 7.43
N ASP A 415 -9.71 34.69 6.39
CA ASP A 415 -8.31 35.13 6.52
C ASP A 415 -7.68 35.08 5.14
N THR A 416 -7.51 36.27 4.56
CA THR A 416 -6.58 36.51 3.46
C THR A 416 -5.16 36.34 3.98
N ASP A 417 -4.70 35.09 4.08
CA ASP A 417 -3.26 34.79 4.03
C ASP A 417 -3.00 33.92 2.81
N SER A 418 -2.58 34.63 1.76
CA SER A 418 -2.05 34.09 0.54
C SER A 418 -0.74 33.35 0.83
N ASP A 419 -0.84 32.07 1.17
CA ASP A 419 0.27 31.13 1.00
C ASP A 419 -0.22 29.87 0.30
N THR A 420 0.30 29.74 -0.92
CA THR A 420 0.09 28.74 -1.96
C THR A 420 0.08 27.29 -1.45
N ASP A 421 -1.11 26.74 -1.25
CA ASP A 421 -1.46 25.36 -1.60
C ASP A 421 -2.97 25.38 -1.85
N THR A 422 -3.39 25.58 -3.11
CA THR A 422 -4.79 25.51 -3.52
C THR A 422 -5.30 24.08 -3.30
N GLU A 423 -5.79 23.79 -2.11
CA GLU A 423 -6.48 22.55 -1.76
C GLU A 423 -7.81 22.56 -2.55
N LYS A 424 -7.95 21.65 -3.53
CA LYS A 424 -9.13 21.64 -4.41
C LYS A 424 -10.38 21.26 -3.64
N ASP A 425 -11.49 21.93 -3.94
CA ASP A 425 -12.82 21.53 -3.47
C ASP A 425 -13.14 20.12 -4.00
N HIS A 426 -13.53 19.20 -3.12
CA HIS A 426 -13.93 17.83 -3.48
C HIS A 426 -15.40 17.58 -3.12
N ILE A 427 -16.09 16.82 -3.96
CA ILE A 427 -17.49 16.42 -3.72
C ILE A 427 -17.53 15.06 -3.03
N TYR A 428 -18.16 15.01 -1.87
CA TYR A 428 -18.50 13.77 -1.17
C TYR A 428 -19.84 13.25 -1.68
N LEU A 429 -19.86 12.06 -2.27
CA LEU A 429 -21.05 11.47 -2.91
C LEU A 429 -22.23 11.32 -1.96
N GLY A 430 -23.41 11.72 -2.45
CA GLY A 430 -24.66 11.72 -1.73
C GLY A 430 -24.71 12.71 -0.56
N HIS A 431 -25.88 12.78 0.07
CA HIS A 431 -26.10 13.57 1.29
C HIS A 431 -26.55 12.63 2.43
N PRO A 432 -26.18 12.91 3.69
CA PRO A 432 -26.70 12.18 4.84
C PRO A 432 -28.22 12.34 4.97
N ILE A 433 -28.87 11.35 5.57
CA ILE A 433 -30.33 11.39 5.80
C ILE A 433 -30.71 12.38 6.90
N GLY A 434 -29.82 12.58 7.88
CA GLY A 434 -30.08 13.41 9.04
C GLY A 434 -28.85 13.52 9.93
N PHE A 435 -29.01 14.20 11.06
CA PHE A 435 -27.93 14.39 12.02
C PHE A 435 -28.43 14.23 13.47
N LYS A 436 -27.48 14.07 14.39
CA LYS A 436 -27.75 13.98 15.82
C LYS A 436 -27.16 15.20 16.51
N TYR A 437 -27.99 15.96 17.22
CA TYR A 437 -27.60 17.16 17.96
C TYR A 437 -28.24 17.14 19.35
N ASN A 438 -27.46 17.38 20.42
CA ASN A 438 -27.93 17.33 21.81
C ASN A 438 -28.76 16.08 22.18
N SER A 439 -28.29 14.89 21.75
CA SER A 439 -28.98 13.60 21.92
C SER A 439 -30.34 13.46 21.22
N LYS A 440 -30.73 14.45 20.41
CA LYS A 440 -31.93 14.45 19.57
C LYS A 440 -31.55 14.17 18.11
N TYR A 441 -32.50 13.59 17.38
CA TYR A 441 -32.31 13.21 15.98
C TYR A 441 -33.08 14.18 15.09
N TYR A 442 -32.47 14.60 14.00
CA TYR A 442 -33.05 15.52 13.01
C TYR A 442 -32.94 14.90 11.63
N ILE A 443 -33.95 15.10 10.80
CA ILE A 443 -34.00 14.59 9.42
C ILE A 443 -33.87 15.73 8.43
N TYR A 444 -33.08 15.53 7.38
CA TYR A 444 -33.02 16.48 6.28
C TYR A 444 -34.24 16.30 5.40
N ASN A 445 -35.13 17.29 5.42
CA ASN A 445 -36.38 17.30 4.66
C ASN A 445 -36.37 18.33 3.52
N HIS A 446 -35.40 19.25 3.50
CA HIS A 446 -35.18 20.19 2.40
C HIS A 446 -33.83 19.95 1.74
N LEU A 447 -33.78 19.83 0.41
CA LEU A 447 -32.52 19.76 -0.34
C LEU A 447 -32.34 20.97 -1.26
N ARG A 448 -31.23 21.67 -1.12
CA ARG A 448 -30.81 22.70 -2.08
C ARG A 448 -29.83 22.10 -3.08
N ILE A 449 -30.19 22.09 -4.35
CA ILE A 449 -29.41 21.50 -5.44
C ILE A 449 -28.81 22.63 -6.27
N PHE A 450 -27.49 22.62 -6.40
CA PHE A 450 -26.74 23.53 -7.26
C PHE A 450 -26.26 22.80 -8.51
N ILE A 451 -26.62 23.32 -9.67
CA ILE A 451 -26.21 22.78 -10.97
C ILE A 451 -25.25 23.77 -11.59
N ASN A 452 -23.99 23.36 -11.75
CA ASN A 452 -23.01 24.16 -12.47
C ASN A 452 -22.94 23.66 -13.90
N SER A 453 -23.19 24.54 -14.87
CA SER A 453 -23.16 24.22 -16.29
C SER A 453 -22.27 25.17 -17.06
N SER A 454 -21.62 24.67 -18.11
CA SER A 454 -20.88 25.50 -19.05
C SER A 454 -21.39 25.32 -20.47
N GLU A 455 -21.37 26.41 -21.22
CA GLU A 455 -21.57 26.36 -22.66
C GLU A 455 -20.38 25.66 -23.34
N VAL A 456 -20.69 24.69 -24.19
CA VAL A 456 -19.70 24.03 -25.04
C VAL A 456 -19.56 24.88 -26.29
N ASN A 457 -18.47 25.66 -26.36
CA ASN A 457 -18.07 26.32 -27.60
C ASN A 457 -17.73 25.23 -28.63
N THR A 458 -18.68 24.92 -29.50
CA THR A 458 -18.44 24.11 -30.69
C THR A 458 -17.82 25.01 -31.75
N ASP A 459 -16.75 24.55 -32.39
CA ASP A 459 -16.06 25.28 -33.45
C ASP A 459 -17.03 25.56 -34.62
N SER A 460 -17.64 26.75 -34.60
CA SER A 460 -18.09 27.62 -35.69
C SER A 460 -18.50 27.00 -37.04
N THR A 461 -19.17 25.84 -37.09
CA THR A 461 -19.65 25.26 -38.37
C THR A 461 -21.03 24.61 -38.35
N SER A 462 -21.82 24.72 -37.27
CA SER A 462 -23.22 24.26 -37.29
C SER A 462 -24.19 25.38 -36.87
N THR A 463 -24.92 25.88 -37.86
CA THR A 463 -26.06 26.80 -37.75
C THR A 463 -27.25 26.13 -37.06
N SER A 464 -27.17 25.96 -35.75
CA SER A 464 -28.31 25.71 -34.89
C SER A 464 -28.24 26.63 -33.68
N ASP A 465 -29.22 27.54 -33.56
CA ASP A 465 -29.38 28.57 -32.50
C ASP A 465 -29.62 28.01 -31.07
N LYS A 466 -29.05 26.86 -30.73
CA LYS A 466 -29.08 26.28 -29.39
C LYS A 466 -27.66 25.96 -28.96
N GLY A 467 -27.10 26.79 -28.08
CA GLY A 467 -25.85 26.48 -27.40
C GLY A 467 -25.98 25.13 -26.67
N PHE A 468 -25.02 24.24 -26.89
CA PHE A 468 -24.99 22.97 -26.16
C PHE A 468 -24.37 23.22 -24.79
N PHE A 469 -25.14 22.99 -23.73
CA PHE A 469 -24.65 23.11 -22.36
C PHE A 469 -24.25 21.73 -21.83
N THR A 470 -23.11 21.66 -21.12
CA THR A 470 -22.70 20.47 -20.39
C THR A 470 -22.75 20.75 -18.90
N ILE A 471 -23.37 19.86 -18.13
CA ILE A 471 -23.32 19.90 -16.67
C ILE A 471 -21.91 19.52 -16.22
N GLN A 472 -21.28 20.39 -15.44
CA GLN A 472 -19.94 20.18 -14.91
C GLN A 472 -19.95 19.49 -13.56
N SER A 473 -20.84 19.92 -12.67
CA SER A 473 -20.96 19.39 -11.31
C SER A 473 -22.35 19.61 -10.76
N VAL A 474 -22.79 18.71 -9.89
CA VAL A 474 -24.04 18.84 -9.15
C VAL A 474 -23.75 18.75 -7.65
N ASN A 475 -23.96 19.87 -6.95
CA ASN A 475 -23.74 19.97 -5.51
C ASN A 475 -25.06 19.98 -4.77
N VAL A 476 -25.08 19.42 -3.57
CA VAL A 476 -26.27 19.40 -2.72
C VAL A 476 -25.93 19.90 -1.32
N GLU A 477 -26.80 20.74 -0.78
CA GLU A 477 -26.81 21.18 0.61
C GLU A 477 -28.11 20.73 1.28
N PRO A 478 -28.05 19.80 2.25
CA PRO A 478 -29.23 19.35 2.95
C PRO A 478 -29.56 20.26 4.14
N TYR A 479 -30.85 20.54 4.32
CA TYR A 479 -31.39 21.35 5.41
C TYR A 479 -32.56 20.66 6.11
N SER A 480 -32.72 20.96 7.38
CA SER A 480 -33.84 20.55 8.22
C SER A 480 -34.64 21.81 8.52
N CYS A 481 -35.79 22.00 7.86
CA CYS A 481 -36.68 23.16 8.06
C CYS A 481 -38.17 22.75 8.16
N ASP A 482 -38.94 23.29 9.11
CA ASP A 482 -40.42 23.13 9.13
C ASP A 482 -41.11 24.00 8.07
N ASN A 483 -40.66 25.24 7.87
CA ASN A 483 -41.20 26.17 6.89
C ASN A 483 -40.13 26.57 5.88
N CYS A 484 -40.49 26.46 4.60
CA CYS A 484 -39.65 26.68 3.43
C CYS A 484 -39.28 28.15 3.15
N GLN A 485 -39.16 29.02 4.16
CA GLN A 485 -38.66 30.38 3.97
C GLN A 485 -37.19 30.43 4.39
N ILE A 486 -36.30 29.96 3.51
CA ILE A 486 -34.86 30.12 3.69
C ILE A 486 -34.48 31.48 3.12
N ASP A 487 -34.82 32.56 3.82
CA ASP A 487 -34.31 33.88 3.48
C ASP A 487 -32.81 33.94 3.79
N SER A 488 -32.05 34.45 2.82
CA SER A 488 -30.62 34.67 2.89
C SER A 488 -30.25 35.56 4.09
N GLY A 489 -29.92 34.95 5.23
CA GLY A 489 -29.20 35.61 6.33
C GLY A 489 -29.77 35.51 7.74
N ILE A 490 -30.91 34.86 7.99
CA ILE A 490 -31.51 34.79 9.34
C ILE A 490 -31.81 33.33 9.70
N GLY A 491 -31.49 32.96 10.95
CA GLY A 491 -31.34 31.59 11.43
C GLY A 491 -32.40 30.60 10.95
N VAL A 492 -31.95 29.46 10.45
CA VAL A 492 -32.79 28.32 10.11
C VAL A 492 -33.35 27.73 11.41
N GLU A 493 -34.67 27.78 11.60
CA GLU A 493 -35.32 27.03 12.67
C GLU A 493 -35.09 25.53 12.42
N ILE A 494 -34.38 24.85 13.32
CA ILE A 494 -34.04 23.44 13.17
C ILE A 494 -35.26 22.59 13.49
N SER A 495 -35.82 22.00 12.46
CA SER A 495 -36.96 21.09 12.53
C SER A 495 -37.09 20.29 11.23
N PRO A 496 -37.67 19.08 11.19
CA PRO A 496 -38.36 18.39 12.26
C PRO A 496 -37.43 17.54 13.13
N GLU A 497 -37.62 17.64 14.45
CA GLU A 497 -37.01 16.73 15.43
C GLU A 497 -37.73 15.36 15.41
N LEU A 498 -36.98 14.28 15.27
CA LEU A 498 -37.45 12.90 15.40
C LEU A 498 -37.67 12.56 16.89
N PHE A 499 -38.89 12.80 17.37
CA PHE A 499 -39.27 12.65 18.79
C PHE A 499 -39.05 11.24 19.39
N GLU A 500 -38.98 11.18 20.73
CA GLU A 500 -39.04 9.96 21.54
C GLU A 500 -40.48 9.47 21.76
N SER A 501 -40.64 8.21 22.20
CA SER A 501 -41.91 7.48 22.33
C SER A 501 -43.01 8.20 23.12
N ASP A 502 -42.64 9.12 24.00
CA ASP A 502 -43.54 9.67 25.02
C ASP A 502 -44.37 10.86 24.51
N ARG A 503 -43.98 11.51 23.41
CA ARG A 503 -44.77 12.57 22.75
C ARG A 503 -45.62 12.09 21.58
N ILE A 504 -45.21 11.03 20.90
CA ILE A 504 -45.98 10.41 19.79
C ILE A 504 -47.31 9.84 20.32
N LYS A 505 -47.33 9.38 21.58
CA LYS A 505 -48.56 8.94 22.28
C LYS A 505 -49.58 10.07 22.53
N ASN A 506 -49.16 11.34 22.64
CA ASN A 506 -50.05 12.47 22.91
C ASN A 506 -50.63 13.12 21.63
N ASN A 507 -49.97 12.98 20.48
CA ASN A 507 -50.40 13.54 19.18
C ASN A 507 -50.90 12.45 18.21
N ASN A 508 -51.87 11.63 18.61
CA ASN A 508 -52.51 10.62 17.74
C ASN A 508 -51.54 9.71 16.95
N ASN A 509 -50.36 9.41 17.50
CA ASN A 509 -49.35 8.50 16.94
C ASN A 509 -48.75 8.87 15.55
N ARG A 510 -48.69 10.14 15.14
CA ARG A 510 -48.17 10.51 13.80
C ARG A 510 -47.26 11.75 13.81
N LEU A 511 -46.04 11.61 13.27
CA LEU A 511 -45.15 12.73 12.94
C LEU A 511 -45.28 13.04 11.44
N SER A 512 -45.83 14.21 11.08
CA SER A 512 -45.98 14.63 9.68
C SER A 512 -44.75 15.41 9.24
N VAL A 513 -44.08 14.98 8.17
CA VAL A 513 -42.93 15.67 7.58
C VAL A 513 -43.21 15.98 6.11
N GLN A 514 -43.00 17.24 5.73
CA GLN A 514 -43.07 17.69 4.35
C GLN A 514 -41.66 17.73 3.75
N TYR A 515 -41.50 17.13 2.57
CA TYR A 515 -40.26 17.12 1.80
C TYR A 515 -40.29 18.17 0.70
N THR A 516 -39.22 18.94 0.59
CA THR A 516 -39.12 20.05 -0.36
C THR A 516 -37.71 20.15 -0.94
N TYR A 517 -37.57 20.86 -2.04
CA TYR A 517 -36.28 21.08 -2.67
C TYR A 517 -36.19 22.44 -3.37
N SER A 518 -34.98 22.98 -3.46
CA SER A 518 -34.67 24.18 -4.22
C SER A 518 -33.62 23.86 -5.29
N ILE A 519 -33.74 24.51 -6.45
CA ILE A 519 -32.81 24.37 -7.58
C ILE A 519 -32.18 25.73 -7.83
N GLN A 520 -30.85 25.78 -7.83
CA GLN A 520 -30.06 26.93 -8.25
C GLN A 520 -29.14 26.49 -9.38
N SER A 521 -29.24 27.15 -10.54
CA SER A 521 -28.36 26.88 -11.67
C SER A 521 -27.37 28.02 -11.83
N HIS A 522 -26.09 27.69 -11.97
CA HIS A 522 -25.01 28.63 -12.16
C HIS A 522 -24.25 28.30 -13.44
N GLU A 523 -24.04 29.32 -14.27
CA GLU A 523 -23.25 29.19 -15.48
C GLU A 523 -21.77 29.48 -15.19
N THR A 524 -20.90 28.52 -15.53
CA THR A 524 -19.45 28.63 -15.39
C THR A 524 -18.80 28.85 -16.76
N SER A 525 -17.90 29.84 -16.84
CA SER A 525 -17.34 30.31 -18.11
C SER A 525 -16.19 29.45 -18.67
N ASN A 526 -15.59 28.54 -17.88
CA ASN A 526 -14.33 27.89 -18.23
C ASN A 526 -14.24 26.43 -17.76
N GLY A 527 -15.04 25.51 -18.30
CA GLY A 527 -14.71 24.10 -18.12
C GLY A 527 -15.00 23.26 -19.34
N LYS A 528 -14.03 22.38 -19.61
CA LYS A 528 -14.08 21.44 -20.73
C LYS A 528 -14.90 20.21 -20.30
N ALA A 529 -15.71 19.68 -21.22
CA ALA A 529 -16.59 18.54 -20.96
C ALA A 529 -15.83 17.27 -20.49
N ASP A 530 -14.57 17.10 -20.92
CA ASP A 530 -13.68 16.00 -20.52
C ASP A 530 -13.25 16.06 -19.04
N GLN A 531 -13.25 17.24 -18.43
CA GLN A 531 -12.83 17.46 -17.05
C GLN A 531 -14.00 17.41 -16.04
N ARG A 532 -15.25 17.18 -16.47
CA ARG A 532 -16.43 17.19 -15.57
C ARG A 532 -16.34 16.20 -14.41
N TRP A 533 -15.73 15.04 -14.63
CA TRP A 533 -15.56 14.02 -13.60
C TRP A 533 -14.43 14.32 -12.60
N SER A 534 -13.58 15.33 -12.87
CA SER A 534 -12.37 15.58 -12.08
C SER A 534 -12.65 16.02 -10.64
N ILE A 535 -13.78 16.69 -10.39
CA ILE A 535 -14.19 17.18 -9.07
C ILE A 535 -14.66 16.03 -8.16
N TYR A 536 -15.14 14.93 -8.75
CA TYR A 536 -15.56 13.73 -8.04
C TYR A 536 -14.41 12.80 -7.67
N TYR A 537 -13.22 13.01 -8.25
CA TYR A 537 -12.02 12.27 -7.87
C TYR A 537 -11.41 12.87 -6.60
N VAL A 538 -11.15 12.01 -5.61
CA VAL A 538 -10.41 12.41 -4.40
C VAL A 538 -8.95 12.70 -4.80
N ASP A 539 -8.34 13.81 -4.35
CA ASP A 539 -6.92 14.14 -4.59
C ASP A 539 -5.96 13.19 -3.84
N GLN A 540 -5.97 11.91 -4.22
CA GLN A 540 -4.96 10.93 -3.85
C GLN A 540 -3.84 10.83 -4.89
N PHE A 541 -3.89 11.65 -5.95
CA PHE A 541 -2.91 11.71 -7.03
C PHE A 541 -1.47 11.88 -6.52
N LYS A 542 -1.27 12.71 -5.48
CA LYS A 542 0.05 12.87 -4.83
C LYS A 542 0.57 11.55 -4.25
N LEU A 543 -0.28 10.77 -3.57
CA LEU A 543 0.08 9.49 -2.95
C LEU A 543 0.34 8.39 -3.99
N SER A 544 -0.48 8.32 -5.03
CA SER A 544 -0.26 7.38 -6.14
C SER A 544 1.07 7.64 -6.84
N ASN A 545 1.36 8.89 -7.23
CA ASN A 545 2.61 9.22 -7.91
C ASN A 545 3.85 8.88 -7.07
N ILE A 546 3.81 9.13 -5.76
CA ILE A 546 4.90 8.72 -4.85
C ILE A 546 5.06 7.19 -4.86
N SER A 547 3.95 6.45 -4.85
CA SER A 547 4.02 5.00 -4.86
C SER A 547 4.60 4.42 -6.14
N ILE A 548 4.33 5.03 -7.29
CA ILE A 548 4.93 4.61 -8.56
C ILE A 548 6.44 4.78 -8.49
N VAL A 549 6.92 5.93 -7.99
CA VAL A 549 8.36 6.20 -7.83
C VAL A 549 9.00 5.17 -6.89
N MET A 550 8.34 4.84 -5.78
CA MET A 550 8.86 3.82 -4.85
C MET A 550 8.90 2.43 -5.47
N SER A 551 7.85 2.05 -6.19
CA SER A 551 7.79 0.79 -6.93
C SER A 551 8.90 0.70 -7.97
N PHE A 552 9.14 1.80 -8.68
CA PHE A 552 10.21 1.91 -9.66
C PHE A 552 11.60 1.75 -9.01
N ILE A 553 11.86 2.40 -7.88
CA ILE A 553 13.12 2.25 -7.12
C ILE A 553 13.32 0.79 -6.67
N ILE A 554 12.27 0.14 -6.17
CA ILE A 554 12.33 -1.28 -5.75
C ILE A 554 12.66 -2.17 -6.94
N VAL A 555 11.96 -2.01 -8.06
CA VAL A 555 12.23 -2.79 -9.28
C VAL A 555 13.66 -2.56 -9.75
N LEU A 556 14.12 -1.31 -9.86
CA LEU A 556 15.51 -1.01 -10.25
C LEU A 556 16.55 -1.69 -9.34
N ALA A 557 16.30 -1.75 -8.03
CA ALA A 557 17.20 -2.43 -7.10
C ALA A 557 17.25 -3.95 -7.35
N VAL A 558 16.10 -4.57 -7.66
CA VAL A 558 16.02 -5.98 -8.03
C VAL A 558 16.66 -6.24 -9.41
N SER A 559 16.40 -5.38 -10.40
CA SER A 559 17.03 -5.43 -11.72
C SER A 559 18.55 -5.33 -11.62
N ALA A 560 19.09 -4.47 -10.75
CA ALA A 560 20.52 -4.36 -10.51
C ALA A 560 21.10 -5.67 -9.92
N CYS A 561 20.39 -6.29 -8.98
CA CYS A 561 20.78 -7.59 -8.43
C CYS A 561 20.79 -8.69 -9.52
N LEU A 562 19.74 -8.75 -10.35
CA LEU A 562 19.67 -9.69 -11.46
C LEU A 562 20.78 -9.43 -12.49
N ALA A 563 21.06 -8.18 -12.83
CA ALA A 563 22.12 -7.80 -13.75
C ALA A 563 23.50 -8.27 -13.25
N ILE A 564 23.79 -8.15 -11.95
CA ILE A 564 25.01 -8.68 -11.35
C ILE A 564 25.10 -10.20 -11.51
N ILE A 565 24.00 -10.93 -11.27
CA ILE A 565 23.94 -12.38 -11.46
C ILE A 565 24.19 -12.75 -12.92
N LEU A 566 23.53 -12.09 -13.87
CA LEU A 566 23.71 -12.32 -15.30
C LEU A 566 25.15 -12.01 -15.75
N LEU A 567 25.72 -10.88 -15.31
CA LEU A 567 27.12 -10.53 -15.59
C LEU A 567 28.09 -11.59 -15.04
N LYS A 568 27.82 -12.16 -13.86
CA LYS A 568 28.62 -13.25 -13.30
C LYS A 568 28.53 -14.51 -14.17
N ILE A 569 27.34 -14.86 -14.64
CA ILE A 569 27.12 -15.99 -15.55
C ILE A 569 27.91 -15.75 -16.84
N PHE A 570 27.74 -14.61 -17.51
CA PHE A 570 28.36 -14.34 -18.81
C PHE A 570 29.88 -14.16 -18.74
N ARG A 571 30.42 -13.44 -17.75
CA ARG A 571 31.88 -13.27 -17.58
C ARG A 571 32.59 -14.59 -17.35
N LYS A 572 32.00 -15.49 -16.56
CA LYS A 572 32.53 -16.85 -16.32
C LYS A 572 32.31 -17.78 -17.53
N THR A 573 31.43 -17.41 -18.46
CA THR A 573 31.16 -18.17 -19.69
C THR A 573 32.19 -17.87 -20.78
N ASN A 574 32.62 -16.60 -20.92
CA ASN A 574 33.61 -16.21 -21.94
C ASN A 574 35.06 -16.67 -21.66
N SER A 575 35.38 -17.10 -20.43
CA SER A 575 36.77 -17.42 -20.06
C SER A 575 37.19 -18.88 -20.24
N LYS A 576 36.29 -19.80 -20.63
CA LYS A 576 36.62 -21.22 -20.87
C LYS A 576 35.85 -21.76 -22.09
N SER A 577 36.57 -22.22 -23.12
CA SER A 577 35.99 -23.03 -24.20
C SER A 577 35.56 -24.38 -23.63
N TYR A 578 34.26 -24.70 -23.72
CA TYR A 578 33.62 -25.86 -23.10
C TYR A 578 33.70 -27.12 -23.97
N THR A 579 34.88 -27.72 -24.10
CA THR A 579 34.95 -29.09 -24.62
C THR A 579 34.98 -30.16 -23.52
N GLN A 580 35.26 -29.80 -22.25
CA GLN A 580 35.18 -30.73 -21.12
C GLN A 580 34.78 -30.01 -19.83
N LEU A 581 33.59 -30.30 -19.28
CA LEU A 581 33.25 -29.94 -17.91
C LEU A 581 34.12 -30.78 -16.97
N SER A 582 35.05 -30.14 -16.26
CA SER A 582 35.81 -30.78 -15.19
C SER A 582 34.87 -31.10 -14.01
N PRO A 583 35.05 -32.22 -13.29
CA PRO A 583 34.28 -32.56 -12.09
C PRO A 583 34.23 -31.45 -11.02
N ASP A 584 35.19 -30.52 -11.07
CA ASP A 584 35.32 -29.37 -10.17
C ASP A 584 34.44 -28.16 -10.52
N ASP A 585 33.72 -28.15 -11.66
CA ASP A 585 32.76 -27.09 -12.02
C ASP A 585 31.43 -27.28 -11.24
N GLY A 586 31.45 -27.08 -9.92
CA GLY A 586 30.29 -27.21 -9.03
C GLY A 586 29.18 -26.16 -9.25
N GLY A 587 27.95 -26.47 -8.80
CA GLY A 587 26.80 -25.56 -8.81
C GLY A 587 25.81 -25.84 -9.95
N TRP A 588 25.23 -24.81 -10.56
CA TRP A 588 24.15 -24.98 -11.55
C TRP A 588 24.59 -25.72 -12.82
N LYS A 589 25.87 -25.64 -13.21
CA LYS A 589 26.38 -26.36 -14.39
C LYS A 589 26.42 -27.87 -14.20
N SER A 590 26.67 -28.34 -12.97
CA SER A 590 26.84 -29.77 -12.68
C SER A 590 25.54 -30.57 -12.77
N ILE A 591 24.38 -29.89 -12.78
CA ILE A 591 23.05 -30.49 -12.84
C ILE A 591 22.41 -30.42 -14.25
N TYR A 592 23.18 -30.06 -15.29
CA TYR A 592 22.68 -29.88 -16.66
C TYR A 592 21.80 -31.05 -17.16
N ALA A 593 22.17 -32.29 -16.82
CA ALA A 593 21.47 -33.50 -17.23
C ALA A 593 20.24 -33.87 -16.38
N ASP A 594 19.88 -33.12 -15.33
CA ASP A 594 18.71 -33.41 -14.49
C ASP A 594 17.69 -32.25 -14.42
N VAL A 595 18.05 -31.06 -14.90
CA VAL A 595 17.25 -29.83 -14.78
C VAL A 595 15.88 -29.92 -15.47
N PHE A 596 15.78 -30.61 -16.61
CA PHE A 596 14.53 -30.69 -17.38
C PHE A 596 13.67 -31.91 -17.08
N ARG A 597 13.91 -32.61 -15.96
CA ARG A 597 13.10 -33.75 -15.53
C ARG A 597 11.66 -33.32 -15.26
N SER A 598 10.68 -34.02 -15.82
CA SER A 598 9.26 -33.68 -15.63
C SER A 598 8.87 -33.67 -14.14
N PRO A 599 8.06 -32.69 -13.69
CA PRO A 599 7.61 -32.61 -12.31
C PRO A 599 6.53 -33.64 -12.00
N ASN A 600 6.42 -33.99 -10.72
CA ASN A 600 5.29 -34.79 -10.23
C ASN A 600 3.97 -34.05 -10.50
N ASN A 601 2.91 -34.79 -10.84
CA ASN A 601 1.57 -34.23 -11.10
C ASN A 601 1.55 -33.09 -12.14
N PHE A 602 2.30 -33.25 -13.25
CA PHE A 602 2.36 -32.28 -14.35
C PHE A 602 0.99 -31.95 -14.99
N MET A 603 -0.03 -32.79 -14.77
CA MET A 603 -1.43 -32.53 -15.13
C MET A 603 -1.94 -31.25 -14.44
N THR A 604 -2.00 -31.25 -13.10
CA THR A 604 -2.42 -30.07 -12.31
C THR A 604 -1.53 -28.86 -12.58
N PHE A 605 -0.24 -29.08 -12.75
CA PHE A 605 0.73 -28.04 -13.08
C PHE A 605 0.34 -27.28 -14.37
N SER A 606 0.06 -28.02 -15.45
CA SER A 606 -0.33 -27.43 -16.73
C SER A 606 -1.69 -26.70 -16.70
N ILE A 607 -2.62 -27.17 -15.86
CA ILE A 607 -3.93 -26.51 -15.66
C ILE A 607 -3.76 -25.13 -15.01
N ILE A 608 -2.93 -25.05 -13.95
CA ILE A 608 -2.67 -23.79 -13.25
C ILE A 608 -2.03 -22.77 -14.20
N ILE A 609 -1.06 -23.21 -15.01
CA ILE A 609 -0.38 -22.34 -15.98
C ILE A 609 -1.36 -21.84 -17.04
N GLY A 610 -2.21 -22.72 -17.59
CA GLY A 610 -3.22 -22.33 -18.57
C GLY A 610 -4.11 -21.22 -18.06
N PHE A 611 -4.67 -21.40 -16.86
CA PHE A 611 -5.60 -20.44 -16.30
C PHE A 611 -4.93 -19.11 -15.93
N GLY A 612 -3.72 -19.14 -15.35
CA GLY A 612 -3.02 -17.89 -15.04
C GLY A 612 -2.58 -17.11 -16.29
N VAL A 613 -2.28 -17.78 -17.41
CA VAL A 613 -2.06 -17.09 -18.71
C VAL A 613 -3.35 -16.45 -19.23
N GLN A 614 -4.51 -17.10 -19.07
CA GLN A 614 -5.81 -16.51 -19.41
C GLN A 614 -6.08 -15.23 -18.60
N ILE A 615 -5.81 -15.26 -17.29
CA ILE A 615 -5.93 -14.07 -16.43
C ILE A 615 -4.95 -12.99 -16.90
N ALA A 616 -3.67 -13.32 -17.08
CA ALA A 616 -2.65 -12.35 -17.49
C ALA A 616 -2.99 -11.64 -18.81
N THR A 617 -3.42 -12.41 -19.81
CA THR A 617 -3.84 -11.85 -21.11
C THR A 617 -5.11 -11.02 -20.99
N SER A 618 -6.10 -11.45 -20.21
CA SER A 618 -7.32 -10.68 -19.98
C SER A 618 -7.06 -9.33 -19.28
N LEU A 619 -6.22 -9.33 -18.24
CA LEU A 619 -5.83 -8.13 -17.51
C LEU A 619 -5.05 -7.16 -18.39
N PHE A 620 -4.13 -7.68 -19.23
CA PHE A 620 -3.38 -6.85 -20.17
C PHE A 620 -4.30 -6.14 -21.17
N ILE A 621 -5.25 -6.87 -21.78
CA ILE A 621 -6.20 -6.28 -22.74
C ILE A 621 -7.12 -5.26 -22.05
N LEU A 622 -7.63 -5.60 -20.86
CA LEU A 622 -8.46 -4.68 -20.06
C LEU A 622 -7.71 -3.38 -19.74
N MET A 623 -6.43 -3.48 -19.44
CA MET A 623 -5.60 -2.32 -19.12
C MET A 623 -5.37 -1.44 -20.34
N VAL A 624 -5.14 -2.03 -21.52
CA VAL A 624 -5.06 -1.28 -22.78
C VAL A 624 -6.37 -0.54 -23.06
N PHE A 625 -7.52 -1.18 -22.83
CA PHE A 625 -8.83 -0.55 -23.04
C PHE A 625 -9.10 0.56 -22.02
N SER A 626 -8.66 0.37 -20.78
CA SER A 626 -8.76 1.38 -19.72
C SER A 626 -7.92 2.62 -20.04
N VAL A 627 -6.64 2.44 -20.43
CA VAL A 627 -5.76 3.56 -20.82
C VAL A 627 -6.25 4.25 -22.09
N ALA A 628 -6.84 3.52 -23.04
CA ALA A 628 -7.45 4.09 -24.24
C ALA A 628 -8.77 4.84 -23.96
N GLY A 629 -9.29 4.82 -22.72
CA GLY A 629 -10.54 5.47 -22.33
C GLY A 629 -11.82 4.75 -22.77
N LEU A 630 -11.71 3.53 -23.33
CA LEU A 630 -12.86 2.75 -23.81
C LEU A 630 -13.73 2.22 -22.67
N THR A 631 -13.16 2.07 -21.47
CA THR A 631 -13.86 1.63 -20.26
C THR A 631 -13.93 2.74 -19.21
N SER A 632 -14.40 3.91 -19.63
CA SER A 632 -14.58 5.07 -18.73
C SER A 632 -15.57 4.76 -17.61
N ILE A 633 -15.28 5.29 -16.41
CA ILE A 633 -16.15 5.28 -15.22
C ILE A 633 -17.52 5.92 -15.53
N ALA A 634 -17.57 6.78 -16.55
CA ALA A 634 -18.81 7.41 -17.06
C ALA A 634 -19.85 6.40 -17.57
N THR A 635 -19.49 5.12 -17.77
CA THR A 635 -20.44 4.04 -18.08
C THR A 635 -20.56 3.07 -16.91
N PRO A 636 -21.59 3.19 -16.06
CA PRO A 636 -21.81 2.27 -14.94
C PRO A 636 -21.83 0.81 -15.41
N GLY A 637 -20.92 0.01 -14.84
CA GLY A 637 -20.76 -1.41 -15.16
C GLY A 637 -20.09 -1.75 -16.50
N GLY A 638 -19.64 -0.75 -17.27
CA GLY A 638 -18.91 -0.96 -18.51
C GLY A 638 -17.62 -1.76 -18.32
N MET A 639 -16.85 -1.46 -17.27
CA MET A 639 -15.64 -2.23 -16.89
C MET A 639 -15.96 -3.69 -16.53
N ALA A 640 -17.06 -3.94 -15.82
CA ALA A 640 -17.46 -5.29 -15.44
C ALA A 640 -17.86 -6.12 -16.67
N LEU A 641 -18.66 -5.52 -17.58
CA LEU A 641 -19.02 -6.16 -18.84
C LEU A 641 -17.79 -6.45 -19.71
N ALA A 642 -16.90 -5.45 -19.89
CA ALA A 642 -15.67 -5.62 -20.64
C ALA A 642 -14.82 -6.75 -20.06
N SER A 643 -14.73 -6.85 -18.72
CA SER A 643 -13.98 -7.90 -18.04
C SER A 643 -14.54 -9.29 -18.32
N ILE A 644 -15.86 -9.47 -18.25
CA ILE A 644 -16.52 -10.76 -18.55
C ILE A 644 -16.32 -11.14 -20.02
N LEU A 645 -16.51 -10.20 -20.95
CA LEU A 645 -16.37 -10.47 -22.38
C LEU A 645 -14.91 -10.83 -22.73
N ILE A 646 -13.96 -9.98 -22.35
CA ILE A 646 -12.53 -10.20 -22.62
C ILE A 646 -12.08 -11.53 -22.01
N PHE A 647 -12.42 -11.81 -20.75
CA PHE A 647 -12.06 -13.07 -20.10
C PHE A 647 -12.64 -14.30 -20.82
N SER A 648 -13.87 -14.19 -21.33
CA SER A 648 -14.53 -15.28 -22.06
C SER A 648 -13.83 -15.59 -23.38
N PHE A 649 -13.41 -14.56 -24.13
CA PHE A 649 -12.69 -14.74 -25.40
C PHE A 649 -11.22 -15.14 -25.21
N THR A 650 -10.55 -14.74 -24.12
CA THR A 650 -9.17 -15.17 -23.83
C THR A 650 -9.06 -16.65 -23.45
N GLY A 651 -10.18 -17.40 -23.40
CA GLY A 651 -10.18 -18.86 -23.23
C GLY A 651 -9.28 -19.61 -24.21
N ILE A 652 -9.04 -19.05 -25.40
CA ILE A 652 -8.07 -19.59 -26.38
C ILE A 652 -6.68 -19.77 -25.74
N PHE A 653 -6.19 -18.77 -25.01
CA PHE A 653 -4.86 -18.79 -24.40
C PHE A 653 -4.75 -19.80 -23.25
N ASN A 654 -5.86 -20.10 -22.57
CA ASN A 654 -5.93 -21.12 -21.53
C ASN A 654 -5.62 -22.52 -22.10
N GLY A 655 -6.42 -22.93 -23.09
CA GLY A 655 -6.28 -24.23 -23.74
C GLY A 655 -4.94 -24.39 -24.44
N TYR A 656 -4.47 -23.32 -25.10
CA TYR A 656 -3.15 -23.29 -25.74
C TYR A 656 -2.02 -23.56 -24.74
N SER A 657 -1.95 -22.76 -23.67
CA SER A 657 -0.82 -22.80 -22.73
C SER A 657 -0.81 -24.07 -21.89
N SER A 658 -1.98 -24.53 -21.45
CA SER A 658 -2.12 -25.81 -20.75
C SER A 658 -1.73 -26.99 -21.63
N MET A 659 -2.27 -27.10 -22.85
CA MET A 659 -1.93 -28.21 -23.74
C MET A 659 -0.44 -28.18 -24.12
N ARG A 660 0.12 -27.00 -24.41
CA ARG A 660 1.53 -26.86 -24.80
C ARG A 660 2.47 -27.32 -23.69
N THR A 661 2.21 -26.92 -22.44
CA THR A 661 3.00 -27.33 -21.28
C THR A 661 2.81 -28.81 -20.95
N TYR A 662 1.59 -29.34 -21.05
CA TYR A 662 1.30 -30.76 -20.83
C TYR A 662 2.05 -31.67 -21.81
N ILE A 663 2.09 -31.31 -23.10
CA ILE A 663 2.83 -32.06 -24.12
C ILE A 663 4.34 -31.92 -23.89
N MET A 664 4.83 -30.73 -23.56
CA MET A 664 6.24 -30.50 -23.24
C MET A 664 6.74 -31.41 -22.10
N LEU A 665 5.89 -31.66 -21.09
CA LEU A 665 6.23 -32.48 -19.93
C LEU A 665 6.02 -34.00 -20.17
N GLY A 666 5.66 -34.42 -21.38
CA GLY A 666 5.49 -35.84 -21.75
C GLY A 666 4.08 -36.40 -21.51
N GLY A 667 3.05 -35.55 -21.42
CA GLY A 667 1.69 -35.97 -21.14
C GLY A 667 1.00 -36.74 -22.28
N THR A 668 0.43 -37.91 -21.95
CA THR A 668 -0.24 -38.80 -22.90
C THR A 668 -1.76 -38.60 -22.97
N ARG A 669 -2.41 -38.28 -21.84
CA ARG A 669 -3.87 -38.13 -21.72
C ARG A 669 -4.35 -36.73 -22.13
N LYS A 670 -4.06 -36.34 -23.37
CA LYS A 670 -4.28 -34.97 -23.87
C LYS A 670 -5.75 -34.52 -23.83
N LEU A 671 -6.70 -35.40 -24.16
CA LEU A 671 -8.14 -35.07 -24.11
C LEU A 671 -8.59 -34.75 -22.68
N TYR A 672 -8.16 -35.57 -21.72
CA TYR A 672 -8.46 -35.39 -20.30
C TYR A 672 -7.90 -34.05 -19.78
N ASN A 673 -6.68 -33.68 -20.19
CA ASN A 673 -6.11 -32.38 -19.87
C ASN A 673 -6.99 -31.23 -20.35
N SER A 674 -7.40 -31.27 -21.61
CA SER A 674 -8.23 -30.22 -22.21
C SER A 674 -9.55 -30.01 -21.45
N VAL A 675 -10.26 -31.10 -21.14
CA VAL A 675 -11.55 -31.02 -20.41
C VAL A 675 -11.35 -30.43 -19.02
N ILE A 676 -10.37 -30.91 -18.24
CA ILE A 676 -10.16 -30.43 -16.87
C ILE A 676 -9.71 -28.97 -16.84
N THR A 677 -8.83 -28.56 -17.74
CA THR A 677 -8.38 -27.16 -17.84
C THR A 677 -9.55 -26.20 -18.05
N THR A 678 -10.55 -26.59 -18.85
CA THR A 678 -11.72 -25.75 -19.13
C THR A 678 -12.77 -25.71 -18.01
N THR A 679 -12.78 -26.72 -17.13
CA THR A 679 -13.88 -26.94 -16.19
C THR A 679 -13.48 -26.72 -14.73
N LEU A 680 -12.35 -27.28 -14.27
CA LEU A 680 -12.05 -27.38 -12.84
C LEU A 680 -11.94 -26.02 -12.14
N ILE A 681 -11.02 -25.16 -12.59
CA ILE A 681 -10.79 -23.86 -11.95
C ILE A 681 -11.99 -22.91 -12.14
N PRO A 682 -12.54 -22.72 -13.37
CA PRO A 682 -13.74 -21.90 -13.55
C PRO A 682 -14.92 -22.35 -12.70
N PHE A 683 -15.18 -23.66 -12.60
CA PHE A 683 -16.25 -24.20 -11.78
C PHE A 683 -16.04 -23.89 -10.29
N THR A 684 -14.82 -24.04 -9.78
CA THR A 684 -14.52 -23.70 -8.38
C THR A 684 -14.75 -22.22 -8.09
N ILE A 685 -14.37 -21.32 -9.00
CA ILE A 685 -14.59 -19.87 -8.84
C ILE A 685 -16.08 -19.55 -8.90
N LEU A 686 -16.82 -20.11 -9.86
CA LEU A 686 -18.26 -19.92 -9.99
C LEU A 686 -19.01 -20.44 -8.76
N LEU A 687 -18.60 -21.58 -8.20
CA LEU A 687 -19.18 -22.12 -6.97
C LEU A 687 -18.98 -21.18 -5.79
N LEU A 688 -17.76 -20.66 -5.61
CA LEU A 688 -17.45 -19.69 -4.54
C LEU A 688 -18.25 -18.39 -4.71
N MET A 689 -18.37 -17.90 -5.94
CA MET A 689 -19.19 -16.73 -6.24
C MET A 689 -20.68 -16.99 -5.99
N PHE A 690 -21.18 -18.19 -6.32
CA PHE A 690 -22.56 -18.58 -6.06
C PHE A 690 -22.88 -18.64 -4.56
N ILE A 691 -21.95 -19.16 -3.74
CA ILE A 691 -22.07 -19.14 -2.28
C ILE A 691 -22.13 -17.69 -1.77
N GLY A 692 -21.25 -16.81 -2.26
CA GLY A 692 -21.27 -15.39 -1.92
C GLY A 692 -22.58 -14.70 -2.34
N TYR A 693 -23.10 -15.05 -3.51
CA TYR A 693 -24.37 -14.55 -4.03
C TYR A 693 -25.57 -14.98 -3.18
N PHE A 694 -25.65 -16.25 -2.82
CA PHE A 694 -26.74 -16.79 -1.99
C PHE A 694 -26.85 -16.05 -0.65
N GLN A 695 -25.72 -15.66 -0.06
CA GLN A 695 -25.67 -14.89 1.19
C GLN A 695 -26.18 -13.45 1.02
N ILE A 696 -25.89 -12.79 -0.11
CA ILE A 696 -26.46 -11.47 -0.39
C ILE A 696 -27.98 -11.59 -0.51
N TRP A 697 -28.42 -12.57 -1.29
CA TRP A 697 -29.82 -12.81 -1.55
C TRP A 697 -30.59 -13.13 -0.26
N SER A 698 -30.04 -13.96 0.63
CA SER A 698 -30.68 -14.30 1.92
C SER A 698 -30.86 -13.08 2.83
N ASN A 699 -29.95 -12.11 2.77
CA ASN A 699 -29.98 -10.90 3.58
C ASN A 699 -30.77 -9.73 2.93
N LYS A 700 -31.36 -9.94 1.74
CA LYS A 700 -32.14 -8.95 0.98
C LYS A 700 -31.37 -7.64 0.71
N PHE A 701 -30.04 -7.71 0.51
CA PHE A 701 -29.27 -6.54 0.11
C PHE A 701 -29.49 -6.22 -1.37
N THR A 702 -29.51 -4.93 -1.69
CA THR A 702 -29.82 -4.40 -3.03
C THR A 702 -28.63 -4.55 -4.01
N TYR A 703 -27.39 -4.63 -3.50
CA TYR A 703 -26.17 -4.82 -4.29
C TYR A 703 -25.98 -6.24 -4.89
N GLY A 704 -27.02 -7.07 -4.88
CA GLY A 704 -26.96 -8.43 -5.42
C GLY A 704 -27.05 -8.46 -6.94
N ALA A 705 -26.17 -9.25 -7.57
CA ALA A 705 -26.28 -9.60 -8.99
C ALA A 705 -27.72 -10.10 -9.29
N THR A 706 -28.42 -9.52 -10.26
CA THR A 706 -29.73 -10.06 -10.63
C THR A 706 -29.59 -11.52 -11.08
N ILE A 707 -30.62 -12.34 -10.91
CA ILE A 707 -30.54 -13.75 -11.33
C ILE A 707 -30.16 -13.89 -12.82
N GLY A 708 -30.58 -12.91 -13.64
CA GLY A 708 -30.20 -12.81 -15.05
C GLY A 708 -28.70 -12.59 -15.29
N THR A 709 -28.00 -11.82 -14.45
CA THR A 709 -26.55 -11.62 -14.60
C THR A 709 -25.77 -12.87 -14.22
N VAL A 710 -26.24 -13.65 -13.24
CA VAL A 710 -25.66 -14.97 -12.91
C VAL A 710 -25.80 -15.93 -14.09
N PHE A 711 -27.01 -16.04 -14.68
CA PHE A 711 -27.22 -16.86 -15.88
C PHE A 711 -26.40 -16.39 -17.07
N PHE A 712 -26.23 -15.08 -17.25
CA PHE A 712 -25.40 -14.52 -18.29
C PHE A 712 -23.92 -14.92 -18.15
N VAL A 713 -23.34 -14.82 -16.95
CA VAL A 713 -21.95 -15.25 -16.69
C VAL A 713 -21.79 -16.75 -16.91
N LEU A 714 -22.76 -17.56 -16.47
CA LEU A 714 -22.77 -19.01 -16.71
C LEU A 714 -22.85 -19.34 -18.21
N ALA A 715 -23.70 -18.64 -18.96
CA ALA A 715 -23.82 -18.81 -20.40
C ALA A 715 -22.53 -18.42 -21.14
N MET A 716 -21.89 -17.31 -20.76
CA MET A 716 -20.61 -16.89 -21.31
C MET A 716 -19.50 -17.91 -21.03
N TRP A 717 -19.46 -18.49 -19.84
CA TRP A 717 -18.54 -19.57 -19.54
C TRP A 717 -18.79 -20.82 -20.40
N LEU A 718 -20.03 -21.31 -20.45
CA LEU A 718 -20.38 -22.57 -21.13
C LEU A 718 -20.34 -22.48 -22.67
N PHE A 719 -20.84 -21.39 -23.25
CA PHE A 719 -21.01 -21.26 -24.70
C PHE A 719 -19.88 -20.49 -25.39
N VAL A 720 -19.05 -19.77 -24.64
CA VAL A 720 -17.90 -19.04 -25.20
C VAL A 720 -16.60 -19.58 -24.63
N CYS A 721 -16.35 -19.41 -23.33
CA CYS A 721 -15.05 -19.73 -22.75
C CYS A 721 -14.64 -21.21 -22.93
N VAL A 722 -15.57 -22.15 -22.68
CA VAL A 722 -15.31 -23.59 -22.82
C VAL A 722 -15.01 -23.98 -24.28
N PRO A 723 -15.87 -23.69 -25.28
CA PRO A 723 -15.59 -24.00 -26.67
C PRO A 723 -14.28 -23.42 -27.19
N PHE A 724 -13.97 -22.16 -26.89
CA PHE A 724 -12.73 -21.52 -27.35
C PHE A 724 -11.47 -22.17 -26.75
N SER A 725 -11.51 -22.59 -25.49
CA SER A 725 -10.38 -23.26 -24.83
C SER A 725 -10.22 -24.72 -25.27
N LEU A 726 -11.32 -25.43 -25.54
CA LEU A 726 -11.27 -26.76 -26.16
C LEU A 726 -10.74 -26.69 -27.60
N LEU A 727 -11.18 -25.69 -28.38
CA LEU A 727 -10.75 -25.48 -29.76
C LEU A 727 -9.25 -25.24 -29.86
N SER A 728 -8.70 -24.37 -29.02
CA SER A 728 -7.26 -24.11 -29.00
C SER A 728 -6.46 -25.34 -28.56
N SER A 729 -6.94 -26.06 -27.55
CA SER A 729 -6.35 -27.33 -27.11
C SER A 729 -6.35 -28.39 -28.21
N TYR A 730 -7.42 -28.47 -29.00
CA TYR A 730 -7.56 -29.42 -30.11
C TYR A 730 -6.48 -29.20 -31.18
N PHE A 731 -6.25 -27.95 -31.59
CA PHE A 731 -5.22 -27.62 -32.57
C PHE A 731 -3.79 -27.86 -32.06
N VAL A 732 -3.52 -27.54 -30.79
CA VAL A 732 -2.18 -27.70 -30.19
C VAL A 732 -1.85 -29.17 -29.90
N ARG A 733 -2.87 -30.04 -29.76
CA ARG A 733 -2.71 -31.45 -29.36
C ARG A 733 -1.74 -32.23 -30.26
N THR A 734 -1.70 -31.89 -31.55
CA THR A 734 -0.91 -32.57 -32.58
C THR A 734 0.49 -31.98 -32.74
N TRP A 735 0.80 -30.86 -32.08
CA TRP A 735 2.09 -30.22 -32.23
C TRP A 735 3.20 -31.03 -31.56
N PRO A 736 4.42 -31.02 -32.13
CA PRO A 736 5.57 -31.73 -31.56
C PRO A 736 5.94 -31.15 -30.18
N PRO A 737 6.38 -31.97 -29.21
CA PRO A 737 6.87 -31.48 -27.91
C PRO A 737 7.98 -30.44 -28.09
N ALA A 738 8.01 -29.42 -27.23
CA ALA A 738 9.09 -28.46 -27.25
C ALA A 738 10.40 -29.13 -26.80
N GLU A 739 11.42 -29.12 -27.65
CA GLU A 739 12.71 -29.72 -27.33
C GLU A 739 13.40 -28.98 -26.17
N TYR A 740 14.10 -29.75 -25.34
CA TYR A 740 14.98 -29.23 -24.29
C TYR A 740 16.39 -29.06 -24.85
N PRO A 741 17.14 -28.03 -24.41
CA PRO A 741 18.51 -27.82 -24.89
C PRO A 741 19.46 -28.97 -24.50
N VAL A 742 19.09 -29.77 -23.49
CA VAL A 742 19.91 -30.85 -22.95
C VAL A 742 19.02 -32.07 -22.70
N ARG A 743 19.55 -33.27 -22.95
CA ARG A 743 18.88 -34.54 -22.63
C ARG A 743 19.00 -34.86 -21.14
N THR A 744 17.94 -35.46 -20.59
CA THR A 744 17.90 -35.84 -19.18
C THR A 744 18.50 -37.22 -18.95
N ASN A 745 19.24 -37.39 -17.84
CA ASN A 745 19.75 -38.68 -17.41
C ASN A 745 18.62 -39.57 -16.88
N PRO A 746 18.69 -40.91 -17.08
CA PRO A 746 17.67 -41.81 -16.56
C PRO A 746 17.66 -41.82 -15.02
N ILE A 747 18.83 -41.83 -14.40
CA ILE A 747 18.99 -41.90 -12.93
C ILE A 747 19.10 -40.48 -12.37
N PRO A 748 18.24 -40.10 -11.40
CA PRO A 748 18.31 -38.78 -10.77
C PRO A 748 19.55 -38.65 -9.88
N ARG A 749 20.27 -37.54 -10.00
CA ARG A 749 21.37 -37.21 -9.09
C ARG A 749 20.87 -36.93 -7.66
N PHE A 750 21.71 -37.23 -6.67
CA PHE A 750 21.46 -36.93 -5.26
C PHE A 750 21.46 -35.41 -5.01
N ILE A 751 20.47 -34.92 -4.25
CA ILE A 751 20.34 -33.50 -3.90
C ILE A 751 21.02 -33.26 -2.54
N PRO A 752 21.96 -32.31 -2.43
CA PRO A 752 22.60 -31.97 -1.16
C PRO A 752 21.60 -31.51 -0.09
N THR A 753 21.87 -31.83 1.18
CA THR A 753 21.03 -31.39 2.30
C THR A 753 21.08 -29.87 2.47
N ALA A 754 19.92 -29.22 2.37
CA ALA A 754 19.81 -27.78 2.56
C ALA A 754 19.97 -27.37 4.03
N LYS A 755 20.74 -26.33 4.29
CA LYS A 755 20.81 -25.67 5.62
C LYS A 755 19.49 -24.94 5.91
N TRP A 756 19.23 -24.62 7.18
CA TRP A 756 17.97 -23.97 7.60
C TRP A 756 17.66 -22.67 6.84
N TYR A 757 18.67 -21.86 6.54
CA TYR A 757 18.51 -20.60 5.79
C TYR A 757 18.39 -20.82 4.28
N GLN A 758 18.74 -22.01 3.78
CA GLN A 758 18.55 -22.43 2.38
C GLN A 758 17.19 -23.10 2.19
N ASN A 759 16.35 -23.07 3.22
CA ASN A 759 15.05 -23.69 3.17
C ASN A 759 14.19 -23.02 2.10
N GLN A 760 13.72 -23.84 1.17
CA GLN A 760 12.86 -23.47 0.05
C GLN A 760 11.63 -22.65 0.47
N TYR A 761 11.02 -22.96 1.61
CA TYR A 761 9.81 -22.27 2.08
C TYR A 761 10.10 -20.82 2.47
N LEU A 762 11.27 -20.56 3.05
CA LEU A 762 11.69 -19.22 3.42
C LEU A 762 11.87 -18.34 2.18
N HIS A 763 12.53 -18.86 1.13
CA HIS A 763 12.67 -18.12 -0.13
C HIS A 763 11.34 -17.85 -0.83
N MET A 764 10.41 -18.81 -0.80
CA MET A 764 9.07 -18.60 -1.39
C MET A 764 8.33 -17.46 -0.69
N ILE A 765 8.36 -17.40 0.64
CA ILE A 765 7.74 -16.31 1.43
C ILE A 765 8.38 -14.96 1.08
N LEU A 766 9.71 -14.89 1.04
CA LEU A 766 10.42 -13.65 0.69
C LEU A 766 10.14 -13.21 -0.76
N GLY A 767 10.10 -14.15 -1.70
CA GLY A 767 9.87 -13.86 -3.12
C GLY A 767 8.48 -13.30 -3.40
N GLY A 768 7.45 -13.81 -2.75
CA GLY A 768 6.08 -13.31 -2.91
C GLY A 768 5.84 -11.93 -2.29
N ALA A 769 6.69 -11.48 -1.36
CA ALA A 769 6.52 -10.22 -0.63
C ALA A 769 6.85 -8.99 -1.48
N ILE A 770 7.87 -9.07 -2.35
CA ILE A 770 8.32 -7.93 -3.17
C ILE A 770 7.23 -7.48 -4.16
N PRO A 771 6.63 -8.37 -4.99
CA PRO A 771 5.53 -7.98 -5.87
C PRO A 771 4.32 -7.43 -5.12
N PHE A 772 4.04 -7.94 -3.91
CA PHE A 772 2.96 -7.44 -3.07
C PHE A 772 3.22 -5.99 -2.62
N VAL A 773 4.43 -5.65 -2.19
CA VAL A 773 4.79 -4.29 -1.77
C VAL A 773 4.65 -3.30 -2.94
N ILE A 774 4.97 -3.71 -4.16
CA ILE A 774 4.83 -2.89 -5.37
C ILE A 774 3.37 -2.53 -5.64
N ILE A 775 2.46 -3.49 -5.57
CA ILE A 775 1.03 -3.26 -5.89
C ILE A 775 0.22 -2.74 -4.70
N PHE A 776 0.77 -2.80 -3.48
CA PHE A 776 0.06 -2.57 -2.21
C PHE A 776 -0.80 -1.29 -2.17
N THR A 777 -0.24 -0.17 -2.64
CA THR A 777 -0.90 1.14 -2.60
C THR A 777 -2.04 1.25 -3.61
N GLU A 778 -1.82 0.85 -4.85
CA GLU A 778 -2.84 0.82 -5.90
C GLU A 778 -3.96 -0.17 -5.56
N LEU A 779 -3.60 -1.31 -4.95
CA LEU A 779 -4.57 -2.26 -4.38
C LEU A 779 -5.39 -1.62 -3.25
N SER A 780 -4.78 -0.79 -2.42
CA SER A 780 -5.49 -0.05 -1.36
C SER A 780 -6.49 0.95 -1.95
N PHE A 781 -6.10 1.66 -3.01
CA PHE A 781 -7.00 2.59 -3.71
C PHE A 781 -8.14 1.84 -4.41
N PHE A 782 -7.84 0.70 -5.05
CA PHE A 782 -8.87 -0.18 -5.61
C PHE A 782 -9.88 -0.61 -4.54
N LEU A 783 -9.42 -1.04 -3.36
CA LEU A 783 -10.31 -1.41 -2.26
C LEU A 783 -11.11 -0.24 -1.73
N SER A 784 -10.51 0.94 -1.56
CA SER A 784 -11.26 2.14 -1.17
C SER A 784 -12.35 2.46 -2.20
N SER A 785 -12.05 2.33 -3.49
CA SER A 785 -13.03 2.61 -4.53
C SER A 785 -14.17 1.59 -4.55
N TRP A 786 -13.85 0.31 -4.49
CA TRP A 786 -14.85 -0.76 -4.53
C TRP A 786 -15.65 -0.89 -3.22
N VAL A 787 -14.97 -0.83 -2.06
CA VAL A 787 -15.59 -1.07 -0.76
C VAL A 787 -16.20 0.19 -0.18
N LEU A 788 -15.59 1.37 -0.33
CA LEU A 788 -16.04 2.62 0.29
C LEU A 788 -16.78 3.54 -0.69
N GLY A 789 -16.78 3.23 -1.99
CA GLY A 789 -17.41 4.06 -3.02
C GLY A 789 -16.64 5.35 -3.33
N GLU A 790 -15.38 5.47 -2.89
CA GLU A 790 -14.53 6.61 -3.22
C GLU A 790 -14.16 6.53 -4.72
N HIS A 791 -14.69 7.40 -5.57
CA HIS A 791 -14.33 7.38 -6.99
C HIS A 791 -12.84 7.74 -7.17
N TYR A 792 -12.06 6.74 -7.58
CA TYR A 792 -10.68 6.91 -7.99
C TYR A 792 -10.62 6.83 -9.51
N SER A 793 -9.94 7.78 -10.15
CA SER A 793 -9.63 7.60 -11.55
C SER A 793 -8.64 6.43 -11.65
N TYR A 794 -9.06 5.32 -12.25
CA TYR A 794 -8.15 4.22 -12.58
C TYR A 794 -7.13 4.75 -13.58
N SER A 795 -6.04 5.27 -13.04
CA SER A 795 -5.14 6.15 -13.77
C SER A 795 -4.05 5.35 -14.48
N ILE A 796 -3.28 6.04 -15.31
CA ILE A 796 -2.02 5.56 -15.87
C ILE A 796 -1.10 4.97 -14.76
N SER A 797 -1.24 5.39 -13.50
CA SER A 797 -0.52 4.83 -12.36
C SER A 797 -0.76 3.34 -12.13
N PHE A 798 -2.02 2.90 -12.19
CA PHE A 798 -2.40 1.51 -11.99
C PHE A 798 -1.77 0.66 -13.08
N ALA A 799 -1.82 1.18 -14.31
CA ALA A 799 -1.22 0.57 -15.48
C ALA A 799 0.31 0.41 -15.34
N LEU A 800 1.02 1.47 -14.98
CA LEU A 800 2.46 1.43 -14.78
C LEU A 800 2.86 0.49 -13.63
N THR A 801 2.14 0.55 -12.51
CA THR A 801 2.41 -0.29 -11.34
C THR A 801 2.18 -1.77 -11.65
N PHE A 802 1.18 -2.10 -12.45
CA PHE A 802 0.94 -3.46 -12.93
C PHE A 802 2.09 -3.98 -13.81
N ILE A 803 2.63 -3.16 -14.72
CA ILE A 803 3.81 -3.51 -15.52
C ILE A 803 5.02 -3.74 -14.62
N LEU A 804 5.26 -2.83 -13.67
CA LEU A 804 6.35 -2.96 -12.69
C LEU A 804 6.22 -4.23 -11.85
N MET A 805 4.99 -4.59 -11.47
CA MET A 805 4.71 -5.84 -10.76
C MET A 805 5.09 -7.06 -11.62
N ILE A 806 4.71 -7.12 -12.90
CA ILE A 806 5.10 -8.22 -13.81
C ILE A 806 6.61 -8.36 -13.88
N VAL A 807 7.33 -7.25 -14.09
CA VAL A 807 8.80 -7.24 -14.13
C VAL A 807 9.37 -7.78 -12.82
N SER A 808 8.87 -7.30 -11.68
CA SER A 808 9.35 -7.74 -10.37
C SER A 808 9.12 -9.23 -10.10
N ILE A 809 7.98 -9.79 -10.55
CA ILE A 809 7.67 -11.21 -10.40
C ILE A 809 8.70 -12.04 -11.17
N VAL A 810 8.98 -11.67 -12.42
CA VAL A 810 9.96 -12.38 -13.26
C VAL A 810 11.36 -12.27 -12.66
N GLU A 811 11.81 -11.08 -12.29
CA GLU A 811 13.16 -10.88 -11.78
C GLU A 811 13.40 -11.60 -10.46
N THR A 812 12.51 -11.43 -9.47
CA THR A 812 12.65 -12.08 -8.16
C THR A 812 12.65 -13.59 -8.29
N ASN A 813 11.77 -14.15 -9.11
CA ASN A 813 11.67 -15.59 -9.31
C ASN A 813 12.91 -16.17 -10.03
N ILE A 814 13.50 -15.45 -10.99
CA ILE A 814 14.77 -15.83 -11.63
C ILE A 814 15.92 -15.82 -10.63
N ILE A 815 16.00 -14.80 -9.77
CA ILE A 815 17.04 -14.71 -8.73
C ILE A 815 16.98 -15.92 -7.79
N PHE A 816 15.79 -16.26 -7.29
CA PHE A 816 15.63 -17.42 -6.40
C PHE A 816 15.88 -18.75 -7.10
N GLU A 817 15.47 -18.89 -8.37
CA GLU A 817 15.75 -20.11 -9.14
C GLU A 817 17.24 -20.27 -9.41
N TYR A 818 17.94 -19.21 -9.82
CA TYR A 818 19.38 -19.25 -10.01
C TYR A 818 20.12 -19.63 -8.71
N TYR A 819 19.70 -19.07 -7.58
CA TYR A 819 20.25 -19.43 -6.28
C TYR A 819 20.03 -20.91 -5.96
N GLN A 820 18.83 -21.43 -6.21
CA GLN A 820 18.52 -22.85 -6.05
C GLN A 820 19.36 -23.76 -6.95
N LEU A 821 19.46 -23.44 -8.24
CA LEU A 821 20.26 -24.22 -9.19
C LEU A 821 21.73 -24.20 -8.78
N SER A 822 22.21 -23.08 -8.24
CA SER A 822 23.57 -22.95 -7.68
C SER A 822 23.80 -23.83 -6.44
N LEU A 823 22.74 -24.30 -5.77
CA LEU A 823 22.79 -25.29 -4.68
C LEU A 823 22.64 -26.74 -5.17
N GLU A 824 22.77 -26.97 -6.49
CA GLU A 824 22.65 -28.29 -7.12
C GLU A 824 21.28 -28.96 -6.92
N ASN A 825 20.23 -28.15 -6.73
CA ASN A 825 18.87 -28.64 -6.57
C ASN A 825 18.03 -28.38 -7.82
N TYR A 826 17.83 -29.42 -8.63
CA TYR A 826 17.09 -29.36 -9.90
C TYR A 826 15.55 -29.32 -9.74
N ASN A 827 14.98 -29.41 -8.53
CA ASN A 827 13.52 -29.42 -8.33
C ASN A 827 12.92 -28.00 -8.39
N TRP A 828 13.01 -27.32 -9.53
CA TRP A 828 12.60 -25.92 -9.67
C TRP A 828 11.14 -25.74 -10.15
N TRP A 829 10.57 -26.69 -10.90
CA TRP A 829 9.23 -26.58 -11.51
C TRP A 829 8.13 -26.08 -10.57
N TRP A 830 7.80 -26.82 -9.51
CA TRP A 830 6.76 -26.41 -8.57
C TRP A 830 7.13 -25.15 -7.79
N ARG A 831 8.42 -24.91 -7.54
CA ARG A 831 8.87 -23.75 -6.77
C ARG A 831 8.73 -22.45 -7.55
N SER A 832 9.07 -22.48 -8.84
CA SER A 832 8.89 -21.35 -9.75
C SER A 832 7.41 -20.93 -9.86
N LEU A 833 6.48 -21.84 -9.60
CA LEU A 833 5.05 -21.59 -9.55
C LEU A 833 4.61 -21.11 -8.15
N LEU A 834 5.01 -21.82 -7.09
CA LEU A 834 4.58 -21.57 -5.71
C LEU A 834 5.16 -20.28 -5.11
N GLY A 835 6.37 -19.86 -5.46
CA GLY A 835 6.99 -18.64 -4.94
C GLY A 835 6.15 -17.39 -5.25
N PRO A 836 5.90 -17.07 -6.53
CA PRO A 836 5.02 -15.96 -6.93
C PRO A 836 3.57 -16.13 -6.46
N MET A 837 3.09 -17.37 -6.31
CA MET A 837 1.72 -17.65 -5.84
C MET A 837 1.46 -17.06 -4.44
N ILE A 838 2.49 -16.95 -3.59
CA ILE A 838 2.37 -16.39 -2.23
C ILE A 838 2.00 -14.89 -2.24
N THR A 839 2.23 -14.16 -3.33
CA THR A 839 1.76 -12.77 -3.47
C THR A 839 0.24 -12.67 -3.28
N GLY A 840 -0.53 -13.67 -3.72
CA GLY A 840 -1.98 -13.69 -3.48
C GLY A 840 -2.35 -13.99 -2.02
N LEU A 841 -1.51 -14.73 -1.28
CA LEU A 841 -1.69 -14.91 0.17
C LEU A 841 -1.47 -13.59 0.93
N TYR A 842 -0.46 -12.81 0.57
CA TYR A 842 -0.25 -11.47 1.13
C TYR A 842 -1.44 -10.55 0.83
N THR A 843 -1.94 -10.60 -0.41
CA THR A 843 -3.15 -9.89 -0.83
C THR A 843 -4.35 -10.26 0.05
N PHE A 844 -4.54 -11.56 0.34
CA PHE A 844 -5.65 -12.03 1.17
C PHE A 844 -5.54 -11.55 2.63
N ILE A 845 -4.34 -11.62 3.22
CA ILE A 845 -4.09 -11.13 4.57
C ILE A 845 -4.39 -9.63 4.66
N TYR A 846 -3.99 -8.87 3.64
CA TYR A 846 -4.29 -7.45 3.56
C TYR A 846 -5.79 -7.18 3.43
N PHE A 847 -6.51 -7.95 2.63
CA PHE A 847 -7.96 -7.82 2.50
C PHE A 847 -8.68 -8.08 3.82
N ILE A 848 -8.24 -9.08 4.59
CA ILE A 848 -8.76 -9.32 5.96
C ILE A 848 -8.49 -8.11 6.86
N TYR A 849 -7.26 -7.59 6.85
CA TYR A 849 -6.89 -6.40 7.62
C TYR A 849 -7.75 -5.18 7.26
N PHE A 850 -7.94 -4.93 5.96
CA PHE A 850 -8.78 -3.84 5.45
C PHE A 850 -10.24 -4.04 5.90
N GLY A 851 -10.77 -5.25 5.77
CA GLY A 851 -12.13 -5.59 6.18
C GLY A 851 -12.37 -5.34 7.67
N ILE A 852 -11.48 -5.82 8.55
CA ILE A 852 -11.61 -5.64 10.00
C ILE A 852 -11.52 -4.15 10.40
N THR A 853 -10.69 -3.38 9.72
CA THR A 853 -10.44 -1.98 10.09
C THR A 853 -11.47 -1.00 9.51
N ARG A 854 -12.08 -1.31 8.36
CA ARG A 854 -12.95 -0.39 7.61
C ARG A 854 -14.41 -0.82 7.50
N ILE A 855 -14.72 -2.12 7.66
CA ILE A 855 -16.10 -2.63 7.48
C ILE A 855 -16.71 -2.93 8.86
N LYS A 856 -17.83 -2.26 9.19
CA LYS A 856 -18.65 -2.61 10.37
C LYS A 856 -19.49 -3.86 10.04
N THR A 857 -19.27 -4.92 10.82
CA THR A 857 -19.80 -6.27 10.58
C THR A 857 -21.30 -6.41 10.85
N ASP A 858 -22.12 -6.17 9.82
CA ASP A 858 -23.53 -6.62 9.75
C ASP A 858 -23.72 -7.34 8.40
N GLY A 859 -23.70 -8.68 8.34
CA GLY A 859 -24.02 -9.53 7.16
C GLY A 859 -23.10 -9.44 5.92
N VAL A 860 -22.63 -8.24 5.55
CA VAL A 860 -21.80 -7.89 4.39
C VAL A 860 -20.37 -8.39 4.53
N GLY A 861 -19.89 -8.59 5.76
CA GLY A 861 -18.52 -9.05 6.03
C GLY A 861 -18.18 -10.41 5.40
N PHE A 862 -19.15 -11.33 5.34
CA PHE A 862 -18.95 -12.64 4.73
C PHE A 862 -18.87 -12.56 3.19
N TYR A 863 -19.72 -11.74 2.57
CA TYR A 863 -19.65 -11.50 1.13
C TYR A 863 -18.31 -10.89 0.74
N TYR A 864 -17.88 -9.86 1.48
CA TYR A 864 -16.55 -9.26 1.31
C TYR A 864 -15.44 -10.30 1.44
N PHE A 865 -15.51 -11.19 2.44
CA PHE A 865 -14.54 -12.26 2.62
C PHE A 865 -14.51 -13.24 1.44
N MET A 866 -15.66 -13.66 0.92
CA MET A 866 -15.73 -14.59 -0.22
C MET A 866 -15.18 -13.96 -1.50
N PHE A 867 -15.54 -12.72 -1.80
CA PHE A 867 -14.95 -12.00 -2.92
C PHE A 867 -13.44 -11.82 -2.73
N SER A 868 -13.01 -11.50 -1.51
CA SER A 868 -11.61 -11.36 -1.16
C SER A 868 -10.82 -12.62 -1.45
N LEU A 869 -11.37 -13.78 -1.08
CA LEU A 869 -10.78 -15.09 -1.34
C LEU A 869 -10.68 -15.37 -2.85
N VAL A 870 -11.74 -15.11 -3.63
CA VAL A 870 -11.73 -15.27 -5.09
C VAL A 870 -10.68 -14.37 -5.73
N PHE A 871 -10.63 -13.09 -5.36
CA PHE A 871 -9.66 -12.13 -5.88
C PHE A 871 -8.22 -12.58 -5.60
N SER A 872 -7.93 -13.02 -4.37
CA SER A 872 -6.61 -13.52 -3.99
C SER A 872 -6.22 -14.80 -4.73
N ILE A 873 -7.16 -15.70 -5.01
CA ILE A 873 -6.91 -16.89 -5.85
C ILE A 873 -6.54 -16.45 -7.28
N LEU A 874 -7.28 -15.51 -7.87
CA LEU A 874 -6.98 -15.00 -9.21
C LEU A 874 -5.58 -14.37 -9.30
N VAL A 875 -5.22 -13.52 -8.33
CA VAL A 875 -3.87 -12.94 -8.21
C VAL A 875 -2.80 -14.03 -8.07
N SER A 876 -3.06 -15.04 -7.24
CA SER A 876 -2.13 -16.17 -7.05
C SER A 876 -1.85 -16.91 -8.37
N LEU A 877 -2.91 -17.23 -9.13
CA LEU A 877 -2.80 -17.96 -10.39
C LEU A 877 -2.09 -17.12 -11.46
N PHE A 878 -2.41 -15.84 -11.55
CA PHE A 878 -1.73 -14.86 -12.40
C PHE A 878 -0.21 -14.81 -12.11
N CYS A 879 0.17 -14.53 -10.86
CA CYS A 879 1.58 -14.42 -10.48
C CYS A 879 2.34 -15.73 -10.74
N SER A 880 1.71 -16.86 -10.43
CA SER A 880 2.32 -18.19 -10.59
C SER A 880 2.68 -18.50 -12.05
N SER A 881 1.82 -18.12 -13.00
CA SER A 881 2.05 -18.41 -14.42
C SER A 881 3.12 -17.52 -15.02
N ILE A 882 3.11 -16.23 -14.70
CA ILE A 882 4.12 -15.27 -15.17
C ILE A 882 5.50 -15.64 -14.63
N GLY A 883 5.59 -15.93 -13.32
CA GLY A 883 6.85 -16.32 -12.72
C GLY A 883 7.39 -17.63 -13.29
N PHE A 884 6.54 -18.63 -13.51
CA PHE A 884 6.94 -19.88 -14.16
C PHE A 884 7.45 -19.66 -15.59
N LEU A 885 6.73 -18.89 -16.41
CA LEU A 885 7.13 -18.64 -17.79
C LEU A 885 8.48 -17.89 -17.87
N GLY A 886 8.71 -16.93 -16.97
CA GLY A 886 10.00 -16.24 -16.83
C GLY A 886 11.13 -17.20 -16.50
N ASN A 887 10.92 -18.10 -15.53
CA ASN A 887 11.92 -19.08 -15.13
C ASN A 887 12.17 -20.15 -16.19
N LEU A 888 11.12 -20.64 -16.87
CA LEU A 888 11.25 -21.57 -17.98
C LEU A 888 12.10 -20.95 -19.12
N TRP A 889 11.87 -19.68 -19.44
CA TRP A 889 12.67 -18.96 -20.44
C TRP A 889 14.13 -18.82 -20.00
N PHE A 890 14.36 -18.38 -18.76
CA PHE A 890 15.70 -18.22 -18.19
C PHE A 890 16.47 -19.55 -18.18
N THR A 891 15.85 -20.61 -17.68
CA THR A 891 16.46 -21.95 -17.57
C THR A 891 16.73 -22.53 -18.96
N LYS A 892 15.83 -22.40 -19.94
CA LYS A 892 16.16 -22.78 -21.32
C LYS A 892 17.35 -21.99 -21.87
N LYS A 893 17.40 -20.67 -21.61
CA LYS A 893 18.47 -19.82 -22.13
C LYS A 893 19.83 -20.14 -21.51
N ILE A 894 19.92 -20.30 -20.19
CA ILE A 894 21.19 -20.56 -19.51
C ILE A 894 21.78 -21.94 -19.83
N TYR A 895 20.95 -22.97 -20.05
CA TYR A 895 21.45 -24.29 -20.44
C TYR A 895 21.69 -24.40 -21.96
N SER A 896 21.05 -23.58 -22.79
CA SER A 896 21.36 -23.51 -24.22
C SER A 896 22.77 -22.97 -24.54
N THR A 897 23.39 -22.24 -23.61
CA THR A 897 24.77 -21.76 -23.77
C THR A 897 25.82 -22.83 -23.47
N LEU A 898 25.41 -23.98 -22.91
CA LEU A 898 26.30 -25.11 -22.73
C LEU A 898 26.28 -25.93 -24.03
N HIS A 899 27.34 -25.83 -24.82
CA HIS A 899 27.53 -26.71 -25.98
C HIS A 899 28.06 -28.06 -25.49
N PHE A 900 27.33 -29.11 -25.79
CA PHE A 900 27.73 -30.49 -25.62
C PHE A 900 27.73 -31.10 -27.01
N ASP A 901 28.92 -31.31 -27.59
CA ASP A 901 29.09 -31.98 -28.88
C ASP A 901 28.75 -33.48 -28.78
#